data_AF-A0A9E5WT33-F1
#
_entry.id   AF-A0A9E5WT33-F1
#
_cell.length_a   1.000
_cell.length_b   1.000
_cell.length_c   1.000
_cell.angle_alpha   90.00
_cell.angle_beta   90.00
_cell.angle_gamma   90.00
#
_symmetry.space_group_name_H-M   'P 1'
#
loop_
_entity.id
_entity.type
_entity.pdbx_description
1 polymer ?
#
loop_
_entity_poly.entity_id
_entity_poly.type
_entity_poly.pdbx_seq_one_letter_code
_entity_poly.pdbx_strand_id
1 'polypeptide(L)'
;MVTRDTSPFVGWKFGNSTAALLVVLCWLFASFSKESAEAADASRIEVLGSPTTAAAEDEFPAIGCDADGRLWLAWVSWDGKQDRLLVSRRQRDGWSKPIVVAESTGDHWCPTFGRDGEGRLWLTWAQNDNQRRNWNLWGRFLWHGRWSDPIRLTSSPGTEMGQQLATDSQGRLWVTWQAIVDESYEVLLARLTPDGLVDQRNVSEHPASDWEPAIAADGDGRLYIAWDSYRNGSYDILLRCFDNGRLGPIREVAATPRYEAHAAITVDAQNRVWIAWDQAGVKWGQHGPSRERLHARRSLGLCCLEGDRITSPQQDVSKVLTGELRRFCELPELTVDGSGRLCLVFRHLRDLTPPGRRPNGRPHQARGIWNPYITFYADGAWSEPTPLPASNGRNDMRVSLCRDADGRIVLAWAEDGRRPQRAEEPVNHNVHAARLVFGRTERVQLPTRAAPSTAARSSGKPDAPVTKTPPRYEIRVGDRSYRLFYGDTHRHTDISRCAMNYDGSLIDTYRYAIDAVRLDFLAISDHDQDLLKHRYGRPQSPLQDYAWWRSQKYCDLFYIAGRFLTLYGYEHGGSFARRGGHKNVIYLNRGNPCYEEDAPEDLFRVLRDKKAVVIPHQLADGPSATDWAKWNSQFERVAEIFQARGCYEFFGAPPEVRVKRKGYYLWDALEKGVGIGVIASSDHGLVHSAYAAVYADEFSRQSVLEALRSRRSFGATETMVIDFRLGEHLLGEEVRTGEPPTFQITVRGTAPLKQVQIVKNNRFVYTTQPNGAQCTFRYTDTELAPGQSAYYYVRCQQNDNQWAWSSAIWVKRR
;
A
#
# COMPACT_ATOMS: atom_id res chain seq x y z
N MET A 1 35.31 63.90 24.39
CA MET A 1 35.65 63.69 25.81
C MET A 1 36.23 62.28 25.93
N VAL A 2 37.54 62.15 25.70
CA VAL A 2 38.59 61.80 26.70
C VAL A 2 38.42 60.34 27.18
N THR A 3 38.97 59.32 26.52
CA THR A 3 40.37 58.79 26.54
C THR A 3 40.94 58.45 27.92
N ARG A 4 41.32 57.17 28.09
CA ARG A 4 42.65 56.63 28.50
C ARG A 4 42.60 55.49 29.52
N ASP A 5 43.30 54.43 29.12
CA ASP A 5 43.96 53.40 29.92
C ASP A 5 44.54 53.90 31.25
N THR A 6 44.59 53.01 32.24
CA THR A 6 45.88 52.54 32.80
C THR A 6 45.64 51.41 33.80
N SER A 7 46.36 50.30 33.61
CA SER A 7 46.67 49.32 34.65
C SER A 7 47.68 49.91 35.66
N PRO A 8 47.86 49.27 36.82
CA PRO A 8 49.23 48.86 37.14
C PRO A 8 49.37 47.46 37.75
N PHE A 9 50.53 46.88 37.46
CA PHE A 9 51.12 45.64 37.98
C PHE A 9 51.67 45.79 39.41
N VAL A 10 51.49 44.76 40.25
CA VAL A 10 52.43 44.21 41.28
C VAL A 10 51.91 42.78 41.58
N GLY A 11 52.63 41.65 41.67
CA GLY A 11 54.02 41.28 41.56
C GLY A 11 54.29 40.02 42.44
N TRP A 12 54.80 38.92 41.83
CA TRP A 12 55.59 37.80 42.43
C TRP A 12 54.83 36.76 43.31
N LYS A 13 55.05 35.42 43.29
CA LYS A 13 56.11 34.51 42.80
C LYS A 13 55.54 33.16 42.33
N PHE A 14 56.22 32.55 41.35
CA PHE A 14 56.11 31.15 40.95
C PHE A 14 56.67 30.19 42.03
N GLY A 15 56.01 29.04 42.20
CA GLY A 15 56.52 27.88 42.92
C GLY A 15 56.12 26.59 42.21
N ASN A 16 57.07 26.01 41.46
CA ASN A 16 57.21 24.63 41.03
C ASN A 16 55.96 23.74 41.00
N SER A 17 55.43 23.48 39.80
CA SER A 17 54.48 22.37 39.57
C SER A 17 54.62 21.75 38.18
N THR A 18 55.84 21.66 37.63
CA THR A 18 56.11 20.91 36.39
C THR A 18 56.35 19.41 36.63
N ALA A 19 56.43 18.96 37.88
CA ALA A 19 56.52 17.54 38.23
C ALA A 19 55.17 16.90 38.63
N ALA A 20 54.18 17.71 39.05
CA ALA A 20 52.86 17.21 39.44
C ALA A 20 51.91 17.00 38.26
N LEU A 21 52.09 17.74 37.15
CA LEU A 21 51.26 17.58 35.96
C LEU A 21 51.62 16.32 35.16
N LEU A 22 52.89 15.87 35.15
CA LEU A 22 53.30 14.66 34.44
C LEU A 22 52.86 13.37 35.15
N VAL A 23 52.81 13.35 36.49
CA VAL A 23 52.36 12.17 37.24
C VAL A 23 50.84 11.99 37.15
N VAL A 24 50.07 13.08 37.08
CA VAL A 24 48.61 13.02 36.87
C VAL A 24 48.26 12.65 35.41
N LEU A 25 49.05 13.10 34.42
CA LEU A 25 48.90 12.65 33.03
C LEU A 25 49.31 11.18 32.83
N CYS A 26 50.34 10.68 33.52
CA CYS A 26 50.70 9.26 33.44
C CYS A 26 49.70 8.34 34.17
N TRP A 27 49.03 8.80 35.23
CA TRP A 27 47.94 8.03 35.86
C TRP A 27 46.62 8.08 35.07
N LEU A 28 46.35 9.16 34.34
CA LEU A 28 45.20 9.24 33.42
C LEU A 28 45.41 8.41 32.13
N PHE A 29 46.65 8.26 31.65
CA PHE A 29 46.96 7.37 30.52
C PHE A 29 47.13 5.88 30.91
N ALA A 30 47.50 5.59 32.17
CA ALA A 30 47.60 4.22 32.67
C ALA A 30 46.29 3.65 33.24
N SER A 31 45.29 4.50 33.52
CA SER A 31 43.94 4.06 33.91
C SER A 31 42.96 3.97 32.72
N PHE A 32 43.39 4.38 31.52
CA PHE A 32 42.65 4.19 30.26
C PHE A 32 43.23 3.07 29.37
N SER A 33 44.18 2.29 29.88
CA SER A 33 44.82 1.19 29.14
C SER A 33 44.72 -0.17 29.84
N LYS A 34 43.79 -0.29 30.81
CA LYS A 34 43.42 -1.55 31.46
C LYS A 34 41.90 -1.74 31.64
N GLU A 35 41.11 -1.19 30.73
CA GLU A 35 39.86 -1.83 30.31
C GLU A 35 40.21 -2.88 29.26
N SER A 36 40.80 -3.99 29.71
CA SER A 36 41.03 -5.15 28.87
C SER A 36 39.75 -5.98 28.81
N ALA A 37 39.17 -6.02 27.61
CA ALA A 37 38.43 -7.13 27.04
C ALA A 37 36.96 -7.34 27.45
N GLU A 38 36.10 -6.36 27.19
CA GLU A 38 34.80 -6.63 26.56
C GLU A 38 34.81 -5.96 25.18
N ALA A 39 35.23 -6.72 24.16
CA ALA A 39 35.17 -6.28 22.78
C ALA A 39 33.69 -6.23 22.38
N ALA A 40 33.08 -5.03 22.42
CA ALA A 40 31.89 -4.75 21.64
C ALA A 40 32.24 -5.01 20.17
N ASP A 41 31.62 -6.03 19.58
CA ASP A 41 31.79 -6.43 18.19
C ASP A 41 31.18 -5.36 17.27
N ALA A 42 31.93 -4.29 17.02
CA ALA A 42 31.46 -3.16 16.23
C ALA A 42 31.30 -3.58 14.75
N SER A 43 30.06 -3.87 14.35
CA SER A 43 29.72 -4.05 12.95
C SER A 43 29.92 -2.74 12.19
N ARG A 44 30.72 -2.75 11.13
CA ARG A 44 30.89 -1.62 10.21
C ARG A 44 30.12 -1.88 8.92
N ILE A 45 29.30 -0.91 8.52
CA ILE A 45 28.65 -0.89 7.21
C ILE A 45 29.65 -0.30 6.20
N GLU A 46 30.21 -1.15 5.34
CA GLU A 46 31.08 -0.76 4.23
C GLU A 46 30.23 -0.48 2.99
N VAL A 47 30.01 0.80 2.69
CA VAL A 47 29.24 1.22 1.50
C VAL A 47 30.02 0.88 0.22
N LEU A 48 29.40 0.10 -0.66
CA LEU A 48 29.98 -0.32 -1.95
C LEU A 48 29.68 0.67 -3.08
N GLY A 49 29.00 1.78 -2.77
CA GLY A 49 28.58 2.81 -3.71
C GLY A 49 27.30 2.44 -4.48
N SER A 50 26.93 3.30 -5.43
CA SER A 50 25.74 3.18 -6.27
C SER A 50 26.13 3.09 -7.75
N PRO A 51 25.51 2.21 -8.55
CA PRO A 51 25.65 2.21 -10.01
C PRO A 51 24.69 3.17 -10.72
N THR A 52 23.79 3.86 -9.99
CA THR A 52 22.70 4.66 -10.56
C THR A 52 23.02 6.15 -10.64
N THR A 53 22.21 6.87 -11.40
CA THR A 53 22.37 8.31 -11.63
C THR A 53 21.01 8.98 -11.65
N ALA A 54 20.96 10.31 -11.55
CA ALA A 54 19.72 11.08 -11.62
C ALA A 54 19.06 11.13 -13.03
N ALA A 55 19.52 10.30 -13.97
CA ALA A 55 18.94 10.20 -15.32
C ALA A 55 17.72 9.26 -15.38
N ALA A 56 17.47 8.47 -14.33
CA ALA A 56 16.37 7.54 -14.20
C ALA A 56 15.91 7.43 -12.74
N GLU A 57 14.74 6.84 -12.55
CA GLU A 57 14.22 6.47 -11.22
C GLU A 57 14.45 4.97 -11.01
N ASP A 58 15.36 4.63 -10.10
CA ASP A 58 15.87 3.26 -9.92
C ASP A 58 15.38 2.63 -8.60
N GLU A 59 14.67 1.50 -8.69
CA GLU A 59 14.01 0.83 -7.57
C GLU A 59 14.09 -0.71 -7.63
N PHE A 60 13.54 -1.37 -6.60
CA PHE A 60 13.49 -2.83 -6.47
C PHE A 60 14.86 -3.50 -6.66
N PRO A 61 15.89 -3.11 -5.87
CA PRO A 61 17.21 -3.68 -6.03
C PRO A 61 17.24 -5.14 -5.57
N ALA A 62 18.05 -5.94 -6.26
CA ALA A 62 18.38 -7.31 -5.90
C ALA A 62 19.90 -7.49 -5.89
N ILE A 63 20.46 -8.11 -4.86
CA ILE A 63 21.88 -8.41 -4.78
C ILE A 63 22.12 -9.92 -4.79
N GLY A 64 23.12 -10.38 -5.55
CA GLY A 64 23.52 -11.78 -5.64
C GLY A 64 25.03 -11.95 -5.75
N CYS A 65 25.51 -13.16 -5.46
CA CYS A 65 26.92 -13.53 -5.52
C CYS A 65 27.09 -14.74 -6.46
N ASP A 66 27.94 -14.61 -7.49
CA ASP A 66 28.19 -15.70 -8.44
C ASP A 66 29.11 -16.80 -7.84
N ALA A 67 29.36 -17.87 -8.61
CA ALA A 67 30.22 -18.98 -8.19
C ALA A 67 31.68 -18.57 -7.96
N ASP A 68 32.12 -17.47 -8.58
CA ASP A 68 33.48 -16.93 -8.45
C ASP A 68 33.59 -15.88 -7.32
N GLY A 69 32.53 -15.69 -6.53
CA GLY A 69 32.49 -14.74 -5.42
C GLY A 69 32.29 -13.28 -5.85
N ARG A 70 31.89 -13.02 -7.10
CA ARG A 70 31.63 -11.64 -7.58
C ARG A 70 30.19 -11.24 -7.27
N LEU A 71 30.04 -10.00 -6.80
CA LEU A 71 28.73 -9.43 -6.51
C LEU A 71 28.07 -8.85 -7.76
N TRP A 72 26.77 -9.08 -7.87
CA TRP A 72 25.90 -8.61 -8.95
C TRP A 72 24.71 -7.89 -8.33
N LEU A 73 24.41 -6.69 -8.82
CA LEU A 73 23.30 -5.85 -8.41
C LEU A 73 22.36 -5.68 -9.59
N ALA A 74 21.08 -6.03 -9.43
CA ALA A 74 20.03 -5.79 -10.40
C ALA A 74 19.00 -4.81 -9.84
N TRP A 75 18.33 -4.06 -10.70
CA TRP A 75 17.28 -3.12 -10.31
C TRP A 75 16.37 -2.78 -11.50
N VAL A 76 15.18 -2.28 -11.21
CA VAL A 76 14.26 -1.73 -12.21
C VAL A 76 14.54 -0.24 -12.34
N SER A 77 14.73 0.22 -13.57
CA SER A 77 15.08 1.60 -13.92
C SER A 77 14.00 2.18 -14.83
N TRP A 78 13.40 3.30 -14.42
CA TRP A 78 12.43 4.02 -15.24
C TRP A 78 13.04 5.28 -15.85
N ASP A 79 13.08 5.35 -17.18
CA ASP A 79 13.78 6.39 -17.94
C ASP A 79 12.90 7.61 -18.32
N GLY A 80 11.74 7.74 -17.68
CA GLY A 80 10.72 8.73 -18.06
C GLY A 80 9.66 8.19 -19.02
N LYS A 81 9.87 7.00 -19.61
CA LYS A 81 8.97 6.42 -20.62
C LYS A 81 8.60 4.98 -20.32
N GLN A 82 9.58 4.17 -19.94
CA GLN A 82 9.39 2.74 -19.72
C GLN A 82 10.32 2.20 -18.64
N ASP A 83 9.95 1.05 -18.08
CA ASP A 83 10.85 0.28 -17.24
C ASP A 83 11.93 -0.41 -18.07
N ARG A 84 13.10 -0.57 -17.47
CA ARG A 84 14.16 -1.47 -17.90
C ARG A 84 14.66 -2.24 -16.69
N LEU A 85 14.87 -3.55 -16.85
CA LEU A 85 15.59 -4.34 -15.86
C LEU A 85 17.09 -4.27 -16.17
N LEU A 86 17.86 -3.71 -15.24
CA LEU A 86 19.30 -3.51 -15.38
C LEU A 86 20.08 -4.40 -14.40
N VAL A 87 21.31 -4.74 -14.76
CA VAL A 87 22.25 -5.43 -13.89
C VAL A 87 23.66 -4.84 -14.01
N SER A 88 24.38 -4.76 -12.89
CA SER A 88 25.78 -4.36 -12.84
C SER A 88 26.59 -5.31 -11.94
N ARG A 89 27.86 -5.49 -12.29
CA ARG A 89 28.80 -6.33 -11.54
C ARG A 89 29.75 -5.45 -10.73
N ARG A 90 30.01 -5.83 -9.48
CA ARG A 90 31.06 -5.19 -8.67
C ARG A 90 32.43 -5.45 -9.28
N GLN A 91 33.22 -4.39 -9.39
CA GLN A 91 34.64 -4.40 -9.79
C GLN A 91 35.50 -3.93 -8.61
N ARG A 92 36.82 -3.80 -8.78
CA ARG A 92 37.70 -3.29 -7.71
C ARG A 92 37.32 -1.86 -7.30
N ASP A 93 37.19 -0.97 -8.28
CA ASP A 93 37.06 0.48 -8.04
C ASP A 93 35.64 1.04 -8.25
N GLY A 94 34.66 0.18 -8.53
CA GLY A 94 33.25 0.59 -8.63
C GLY A 94 32.32 -0.51 -9.12
N TRP A 95 31.18 -0.11 -9.66
CA TRP A 95 30.25 -0.97 -10.39
C TRP A 95 30.54 -0.90 -11.90
N SER A 96 30.33 -1.99 -12.63
CA SER A 96 30.44 -1.98 -14.09
C SER A 96 29.37 -1.11 -14.74
N LYS A 97 29.54 -0.78 -16.02
CA LYS A 97 28.44 -0.21 -16.81
C LYS A 97 27.21 -1.14 -16.73
N PRO A 98 26.00 -0.60 -16.48
CA PRO A 98 24.78 -1.41 -16.44
C PRO A 98 24.53 -2.13 -17.76
N ILE A 99 24.06 -3.37 -17.66
CA ILE A 99 23.65 -4.23 -18.77
C ILE A 99 22.14 -4.40 -18.69
N VAL A 100 21.46 -4.31 -19.84
CA VAL A 100 20.02 -4.59 -19.93
C VAL A 100 19.79 -6.09 -19.84
N VAL A 101 18.92 -6.52 -18.92
CA VAL A 101 18.62 -7.92 -18.63
C VAL A 101 17.60 -8.49 -19.61
N ALA A 102 16.64 -7.67 -20.03
CA ALA A 102 15.69 -8.00 -21.07
C ALA A 102 15.34 -6.72 -21.85
N GLU A 103 15.32 -6.79 -23.18
CA GLU A 103 14.91 -5.65 -24.03
C GLU A 103 13.38 -5.43 -24.06
N SER A 104 12.65 -6.06 -23.15
CA SER A 104 11.19 -5.96 -23.11
C SER A 104 10.77 -4.51 -22.84
N THR A 105 9.73 -4.06 -23.53
CA THR A 105 9.12 -2.74 -23.31
C THR A 105 8.17 -2.72 -22.11
N GLY A 106 8.04 -3.85 -21.38
CA GLY A 106 7.06 -4.08 -20.33
C GLY A 106 7.38 -3.42 -18.98
N ASP A 107 6.38 -3.33 -18.10
CA ASP A 107 6.65 -3.05 -16.68
C ASP A 107 7.37 -4.25 -16.04
N HIS A 108 8.37 -4.00 -15.20
CA HIS A 108 9.18 -5.04 -14.53
C HIS A 108 9.04 -4.92 -13.02
N TRP A 109 8.89 -6.02 -12.28
CA TRP A 109 8.65 -5.99 -10.84
C TRP A 109 9.52 -6.99 -10.08
N CYS A 110 10.05 -6.56 -8.93
CA CYS A 110 10.81 -7.34 -7.96
C CYS A 110 11.78 -8.36 -8.57
N PRO A 111 12.93 -7.93 -9.13
CA PRO A 111 13.98 -8.87 -9.47
C PRO A 111 14.49 -9.61 -8.22
N THR A 112 14.87 -10.88 -8.37
CA THR A 112 15.37 -11.72 -7.27
C THR A 112 16.50 -12.61 -7.77
N PHE A 113 17.62 -12.64 -7.04
CA PHE A 113 18.75 -13.52 -7.33
C PHE A 113 18.65 -14.86 -6.59
N GLY A 114 19.16 -15.92 -7.20
CA GLY A 114 19.39 -17.23 -6.58
C GLY A 114 20.51 -17.98 -7.28
N ARG A 115 21.16 -18.95 -6.61
CA ARG A 115 22.27 -19.70 -7.21
C ARG A 115 22.06 -21.19 -7.02
N ASP A 116 22.02 -21.94 -8.12
CA ASP A 116 21.88 -23.40 -8.05
C ASP A 116 23.21 -24.10 -7.73
N GLY A 117 23.16 -25.42 -7.54
CA GLY A 117 24.29 -26.27 -7.19
C GLY A 117 25.30 -26.48 -8.31
N GLU A 118 24.93 -26.19 -9.56
CA GLU A 118 25.89 -26.16 -10.68
C GLU A 118 26.71 -24.86 -10.62
N GLY A 119 26.19 -23.80 -10.00
CA GLY A 119 26.84 -22.49 -9.87
C GLY A 119 26.27 -21.45 -10.83
N ARG A 120 25.13 -21.71 -11.49
CA ARG A 120 24.42 -20.71 -12.29
C ARG A 120 23.81 -19.69 -11.36
N LEU A 121 24.12 -18.41 -11.59
CA LEU A 121 23.48 -17.30 -10.88
C LEU A 121 22.22 -16.89 -11.65
N TRP A 122 21.07 -17.27 -11.13
CA TRP A 122 19.75 -16.95 -11.66
C TRP A 122 19.31 -15.56 -11.21
N LEU A 123 18.72 -14.81 -12.14
CA LEU A 123 17.97 -13.58 -11.90
C LEU A 123 16.55 -13.81 -12.42
N THR A 124 15.56 -13.71 -11.53
CA THR A 124 14.13 -13.85 -11.86
C THR A 124 13.41 -12.51 -11.66
N TRP A 125 12.30 -12.27 -12.36
CA TRP A 125 11.48 -11.07 -12.22
C TRP A 125 10.05 -11.35 -12.68
N ALA A 126 9.10 -10.52 -12.24
CA ALA A 126 7.76 -10.46 -12.84
C ALA A 126 7.73 -9.40 -13.95
N GLN A 127 7.06 -9.69 -15.06
CA GLN A 127 6.98 -8.79 -16.21
C GLN A 127 5.56 -8.75 -16.78
N ASN A 128 5.08 -7.54 -17.04
CA ASN A 128 3.84 -7.31 -17.76
C ASN A 128 4.07 -7.40 -19.27
N ASP A 129 3.20 -8.12 -19.99
CA ASP A 129 3.30 -8.26 -21.45
C ASP A 129 2.77 -7.06 -22.27
N ASN A 130 2.54 -5.91 -21.63
CA ASN A 130 2.07 -4.62 -22.19
C ASN A 130 0.75 -4.63 -22.97
N GLN A 131 0.19 -5.81 -23.27
CA GLN A 131 -0.98 -5.94 -24.14
C GLN A 131 -2.13 -6.69 -23.49
N ARG A 132 -1.92 -7.43 -22.39
CA ARG A 132 -2.97 -8.26 -21.79
C ARG A 132 -3.15 -8.08 -20.29
N ARG A 133 -2.48 -7.09 -19.67
CA ARG A 133 -2.48 -6.90 -18.21
C ARG A 133 -2.12 -8.20 -17.48
N ASN A 134 -1.23 -8.97 -18.09
CA ASN A 134 -0.85 -10.30 -17.66
C ASN A 134 0.59 -10.23 -17.16
N TRP A 135 0.80 -10.53 -15.88
CA TRP A 135 2.12 -10.55 -15.28
C TRP A 135 2.60 -11.99 -15.19
N ASN A 136 3.75 -12.24 -15.79
CA ASN A 136 4.36 -13.57 -15.81
C ASN A 136 5.73 -13.48 -15.18
N LEU A 137 6.15 -14.57 -14.53
CA LEU A 137 7.51 -14.76 -14.12
C LEU A 137 8.43 -15.05 -15.32
N TRP A 138 9.59 -14.42 -15.28
CA TRP A 138 10.69 -14.61 -16.19
C TRP A 138 11.96 -14.88 -15.40
N GLY A 139 12.93 -15.53 -16.06
CA GLY A 139 14.23 -15.78 -15.48
C GLY A 139 15.31 -15.81 -16.55
N ARG A 140 16.54 -15.51 -16.15
CA ARG A 140 17.74 -15.80 -16.93
C ARG A 140 18.89 -16.07 -15.98
N PHE A 141 19.93 -16.73 -16.45
CA PHE A 141 21.06 -17.08 -15.57
C PHE A 141 22.41 -16.73 -16.19
N LEU A 142 23.36 -16.42 -15.32
CA LEU A 142 24.76 -16.26 -15.66
C LEU A 142 25.47 -17.60 -15.47
N TRP A 143 26.13 -18.07 -16.52
CA TRP A 143 26.89 -19.32 -16.53
C TRP A 143 28.20 -19.14 -17.29
N HIS A 144 29.32 -19.51 -16.67
CA HIS A 144 30.67 -19.33 -17.24
C HIS A 144 30.91 -17.92 -17.83
N GLY A 145 30.44 -16.88 -17.13
CA GLY A 145 30.60 -15.48 -17.53
C GLY A 145 29.68 -15.00 -18.65
N ARG A 146 28.72 -15.82 -19.11
CA ARG A 146 27.75 -15.48 -20.15
C ARG A 146 26.33 -15.57 -19.61
N TRP A 147 25.50 -14.59 -19.96
CA TRP A 147 24.08 -14.62 -19.64
C TRP A 147 23.34 -15.48 -20.67
N SER A 148 22.38 -16.28 -20.19
CA SER A 148 21.40 -16.95 -21.05
C SER A 148 20.44 -15.94 -21.67
N ASP A 149 19.72 -16.38 -22.70
CA ASP A 149 18.51 -15.69 -23.14
C ASP A 149 17.46 -15.68 -22.02
N PRO A 150 16.56 -14.67 -21.97
CA PRO A 150 15.41 -14.69 -21.08
C PRO A 150 14.47 -15.87 -21.33
N ILE A 151 14.09 -16.54 -20.25
CA ILE A 151 13.16 -17.67 -20.22
C ILE A 151 11.85 -17.18 -19.59
N ARG A 152 10.74 -17.37 -20.31
CA ARG A 152 9.41 -17.18 -19.72
C ARG A 152 9.08 -18.40 -18.86
N LEU A 153 8.95 -18.20 -17.55
CA LEU A 153 8.78 -19.28 -16.59
C LEU A 153 7.32 -19.68 -16.42
N THR A 154 6.39 -18.75 -16.64
CA THR A 154 4.95 -18.93 -16.42
C THR A 154 4.14 -18.31 -17.56
N SER A 155 2.92 -18.81 -17.75
CA SER A 155 2.04 -18.36 -18.83
C SER A 155 0.57 -18.33 -18.47
N SER A 156 0.23 -18.47 -17.19
CA SER A 156 -1.17 -18.47 -16.75
C SER A 156 -1.79 -17.08 -16.97
N PRO A 157 -3.12 -16.99 -17.16
CA PRO A 157 -3.81 -15.72 -17.14
C PRO A 157 -3.80 -15.09 -15.74
N GLY A 158 -3.58 -13.78 -15.66
CA GLY A 158 -3.63 -13.01 -14.41
C GLY A 158 -2.27 -12.45 -14.00
N THR A 159 -2.06 -12.33 -12.69
CA THR A 159 -0.83 -11.79 -12.12
C THR A 159 -0.08 -12.90 -11.39
N GLU A 160 1.14 -13.16 -11.84
CA GLU A 160 2.13 -13.98 -11.14
C GLU A 160 3.32 -13.10 -10.74
N MET A 161 3.61 -13.00 -9.44
CA MET A 161 4.58 -12.05 -8.89
C MET A 161 5.15 -12.46 -7.53
N GLY A 162 6.06 -11.65 -7.00
CA GLY A 162 6.57 -11.79 -5.63
C GLY A 162 7.46 -13.01 -5.43
N GLN A 163 8.18 -13.41 -6.46
CA GLN A 163 8.95 -14.65 -6.46
C GLN A 163 10.18 -14.59 -5.55
N GLN A 164 10.34 -15.63 -4.74
CA GLN A 164 11.49 -15.85 -3.84
C GLN A 164 12.18 -17.17 -4.16
N LEU A 165 13.49 -17.23 -3.90
CA LEU A 165 14.35 -18.33 -4.33
C LEU A 165 15.10 -18.96 -3.15
N ALA A 166 15.19 -20.29 -3.14
CA ALA A 166 16.06 -21.02 -2.21
C ALA A 166 16.69 -22.24 -2.88
N THR A 167 17.93 -22.52 -2.53
CA THR A 167 18.66 -23.70 -3.02
C THR A 167 18.72 -24.73 -1.92
N ASP A 168 18.25 -25.94 -2.19
CA ASP A 168 18.29 -27.03 -1.22
C ASP A 168 19.69 -27.67 -1.10
N SER A 169 19.84 -28.58 -0.13
CA SER A 169 21.11 -29.28 0.14
C SER A 169 21.58 -30.18 -1.00
N GLN A 170 20.70 -30.50 -1.97
CA GLN A 170 21.05 -31.25 -3.19
C GLN A 170 21.45 -30.31 -4.34
N GLY A 171 21.48 -29.00 -4.13
CA GLY A 171 21.82 -28.02 -5.15
C GLY A 171 20.68 -27.68 -6.10
N ARG A 172 19.45 -28.13 -5.82
CA ARG A 172 18.28 -27.79 -6.66
C ARG A 172 17.78 -26.41 -6.27
N LEU A 173 17.55 -25.55 -7.25
CA LEU A 173 16.98 -24.23 -7.05
C LEU A 173 15.46 -24.30 -7.10
N TRP A 174 14.82 -23.78 -6.08
CA TRP A 174 13.37 -23.71 -5.94
C TRP A 174 12.90 -22.26 -5.99
N VAL A 175 11.73 -22.05 -6.58
CA VAL A 175 11.04 -20.77 -6.63
C VAL A 175 9.67 -20.90 -5.99
N THR A 176 9.34 -19.99 -5.09
CA THR A 176 7.98 -19.78 -4.59
C THR A 176 7.47 -18.44 -5.07
N TRP A 177 6.18 -18.30 -5.37
CA TRP A 177 5.58 -17.05 -5.83
C TRP A 177 4.09 -17.00 -5.54
N GLN A 178 3.48 -15.82 -5.63
CA GLN A 178 2.03 -15.67 -5.58
C GLN A 178 1.45 -15.57 -6.99
N ALA A 179 0.35 -16.28 -7.23
CA ALA A 179 -0.35 -16.32 -8.51
C ALA A 179 -1.86 -16.23 -8.29
N ILE A 180 -2.58 -15.68 -9.26
CA ILE A 180 -4.05 -15.73 -9.24
C ILE A 180 -4.52 -17.14 -9.63
N VAL A 181 -5.18 -17.83 -8.71
CA VAL A 181 -5.86 -19.11 -8.91
C VAL A 181 -7.31 -18.93 -8.46
N ASP A 182 -8.27 -19.21 -9.34
CA ASP A 182 -9.71 -19.07 -9.06
C ASP A 182 -10.08 -17.74 -8.37
N GLU A 183 -9.66 -16.62 -8.96
CA GLU A 183 -9.95 -15.25 -8.51
C GLU A 183 -9.30 -14.82 -7.17
N SER A 184 -8.44 -15.64 -6.56
CA SER A 184 -7.71 -15.32 -5.33
C SER A 184 -6.21 -15.49 -5.53
N TYR A 185 -5.39 -14.82 -4.72
CA TYR A 185 -3.95 -15.10 -4.72
C TYR A 185 -3.68 -16.40 -3.96
N GLU A 186 -2.91 -17.31 -4.56
CA GLU A 186 -2.41 -18.52 -3.92
C GLU A 186 -0.88 -18.57 -4.03
N VAL A 187 -0.24 -19.29 -3.11
CA VAL A 187 1.21 -19.48 -3.09
C VAL A 187 1.56 -20.76 -3.83
N LEU A 188 2.41 -20.65 -4.84
CA LEU A 188 2.88 -21.76 -5.65
C LEU A 188 4.37 -22.02 -5.41
N LEU A 189 4.79 -23.28 -5.61
CA LEU A 189 6.16 -23.74 -5.51
C LEU A 189 6.52 -24.55 -6.75
N ALA A 190 7.71 -24.36 -7.30
CA ALA A 190 8.27 -25.18 -8.37
C ALA A 190 9.80 -25.22 -8.30
N ARG A 191 10.39 -26.24 -8.94
CA ARG A 191 11.84 -26.30 -9.17
C ARG A 191 12.19 -25.54 -10.44
N LEU A 192 13.20 -24.69 -10.37
CA LEU A 192 13.68 -23.88 -11.49
C LEU A 192 14.86 -24.58 -12.19
N THR A 193 14.73 -24.76 -13.50
CA THR A 193 15.74 -25.40 -14.36
C THR A 193 15.98 -24.56 -15.62
N PRO A 194 17.08 -24.79 -16.37
CA PRO A 194 17.30 -24.13 -17.68
C PRO A 194 16.17 -24.33 -18.69
N ASP A 195 15.38 -25.40 -18.55
CA ASP A 195 14.25 -25.71 -19.43
C ASP A 195 12.92 -25.12 -18.93
N GLY A 196 12.93 -24.41 -17.80
CA GLY A 196 11.76 -23.79 -17.17
C GLY A 196 11.40 -24.39 -15.81
N LEU A 197 10.14 -24.19 -15.40
CA LEU A 197 9.61 -24.67 -14.12
C LEU A 197 9.15 -26.13 -14.22
N VAL A 198 9.52 -26.93 -13.23
CA VAL A 198 9.08 -28.34 -13.11
C VAL A 198 8.59 -28.61 -11.69
N ASP A 199 7.85 -29.71 -11.52
CA ASP A 199 7.37 -30.18 -10.22
C ASP A 199 6.46 -29.17 -9.47
N GLN A 200 5.66 -28.38 -10.22
CA GLN A 200 4.81 -27.35 -9.65
C GLN A 200 3.75 -27.90 -8.66
N ARG A 201 3.55 -27.17 -7.56
CA ARG A 201 2.58 -27.43 -6.50
C ARG A 201 1.93 -26.14 -6.04
N ASN A 202 0.65 -26.25 -5.67
CA ASN A 202 -0.03 -25.22 -4.89
C ASN A 202 0.24 -25.47 -3.40
N VAL A 203 0.85 -24.49 -2.73
CA VAL A 203 1.31 -24.58 -1.34
C VAL A 203 0.22 -24.16 -0.36
N SER A 204 -0.63 -23.19 -0.71
CA SER A 204 -1.55 -22.59 0.25
C SER A 204 -2.95 -23.19 0.25
N GLU A 205 -3.43 -23.70 -0.90
CA GLU A 205 -4.65 -24.49 -1.10
C GLU A 205 -5.88 -23.90 -0.36
N HIS A 206 -6.22 -22.63 -0.62
CA HIS A 206 -7.31 -21.94 0.09
C HIS A 206 -8.03 -20.87 -0.76
N PRO A 207 -9.35 -20.69 -0.63
CA PRO A 207 -10.13 -19.68 -1.38
C PRO A 207 -9.97 -18.23 -0.89
N ALA A 208 -9.01 -17.96 0.00
CA ALA A 208 -8.73 -16.60 0.50
C ALA A 208 -7.35 -16.22 0.03
N SER A 209 -7.12 -14.93 -0.25
CA SER A 209 -5.84 -14.48 -0.77
C SER A 209 -4.70 -14.77 0.20
N ASP A 210 -3.65 -15.39 -0.34
CA ASP A 210 -2.37 -15.68 0.29
C ASP A 210 -1.27 -14.84 -0.40
N TRP A 211 -0.46 -14.13 0.38
CA TRP A 211 0.40 -13.05 -0.09
C TRP A 211 1.85 -13.22 0.32
N GLU A 212 2.74 -12.63 -0.48
CA GLU A 212 4.16 -12.40 -0.21
C GLU A 212 4.88 -13.63 0.40
N PRO A 213 5.02 -14.72 -0.39
CA PRO A 213 5.68 -15.90 0.10
C PRO A 213 7.18 -15.68 0.29
N ALA A 214 7.74 -16.32 1.30
CA ALA A 214 9.17 -16.42 1.55
C ALA A 214 9.58 -17.89 1.67
N ILE A 215 10.81 -18.22 1.28
CA ILE A 215 11.30 -19.61 1.26
C ILE A 215 12.71 -19.72 1.85
N ALA A 216 12.94 -20.77 2.63
CA ALA A 216 14.27 -21.19 3.06
C ALA A 216 14.41 -22.72 3.00
N ALA A 217 15.63 -23.20 2.80
CA ALA A 217 15.95 -24.63 2.77
C ALA A 217 16.84 -24.99 3.97
N ASP A 218 16.59 -26.14 4.59
CA ASP A 218 17.48 -26.70 5.62
C ASP A 218 18.58 -27.61 5.03
N GLY A 219 19.52 -28.02 5.89
CA GLY A 219 20.61 -28.91 5.52
C GLY A 219 20.17 -30.32 5.12
N ASP A 220 18.94 -30.72 5.47
CA ASP A 220 18.36 -32.02 5.08
C ASP A 220 17.66 -31.95 3.71
N GLY A 221 17.53 -30.75 3.14
CA GLY A 221 16.90 -30.52 1.84
C GLY A 221 15.39 -30.28 1.92
N ARG A 222 14.84 -30.05 3.12
CA ARG A 222 13.45 -29.62 3.30
C ARG A 222 13.33 -28.14 2.97
N LEU A 223 12.20 -27.77 2.37
CA LEU A 223 11.86 -26.38 2.09
C LEU A 223 10.78 -25.91 3.06
N TYR A 224 10.95 -24.72 3.60
CA TYR A 224 10.01 -24.05 4.46
C TYR A 224 9.47 -22.83 3.72
N ILE A 225 8.17 -22.82 3.44
CA ILE A 225 7.50 -21.74 2.72
C ILE A 225 6.57 -21.04 3.71
N ALA A 226 6.85 -19.78 4.00
CA ALA A 226 6.03 -18.93 4.84
C ALA A 226 5.30 -17.88 4.00
N TRP A 227 4.08 -17.50 4.39
CA TRP A 227 3.30 -16.47 3.69
C TRP A 227 2.28 -15.84 4.65
N ASP A 228 1.68 -14.74 4.25
CA ASP A 228 0.59 -14.11 4.99
C ASP A 228 -0.78 -14.35 4.34
N SER A 229 -1.83 -14.55 5.14
CA SER A 229 -3.15 -15.00 4.65
C SER A 229 -4.30 -14.31 5.37
N TYR A 230 -5.31 -13.85 4.62
CA TYR A 230 -6.52 -13.25 5.21
C TYR A 230 -7.62 -14.26 5.60
N ARG A 231 -7.32 -15.57 5.56
CA ARG A 231 -8.33 -16.66 5.68
C ARG A 231 -9.19 -16.62 6.95
N ASN A 232 -8.70 -15.98 8.01
CA ASN A 232 -9.36 -15.93 9.30
C ASN A 232 -9.99 -14.55 9.59
N GLY A 233 -10.10 -13.65 8.61
CA GLY A 233 -10.61 -12.29 8.81
C GLY A 233 -9.61 -11.34 9.49
N SER A 234 -8.35 -11.77 9.58
CA SER A 234 -7.13 -10.98 9.83
C SER A 234 -6.03 -11.59 8.97
N TYR A 235 -4.96 -10.83 8.70
CA TYR A 235 -3.76 -11.41 8.14
C TYR A 235 -3.03 -12.20 9.23
N ASP A 236 -2.72 -13.45 8.92
CA ASP A 236 -2.01 -14.40 9.78
C ASP A 236 -0.77 -14.91 9.04
N ILE A 237 0.28 -15.29 9.77
CA ILE A 237 1.50 -15.91 9.22
C ILE A 237 1.36 -17.43 9.25
N LEU A 238 1.43 -18.02 8.06
CA LEU A 238 1.35 -19.46 7.84
C LEU A 238 2.68 -20.01 7.34
N LEU A 239 2.91 -21.30 7.59
CA LEU A 239 4.09 -22.03 7.18
C LEU A 239 3.69 -23.41 6.66
N ARG A 240 4.34 -23.86 5.58
CA ARG A 240 4.24 -25.25 5.11
C ARG A 240 5.62 -25.78 4.76
N CYS A 241 5.89 -27.01 5.19
CA CYS A 241 7.11 -27.72 4.86
C CYS A 241 6.88 -28.57 3.60
N PHE A 242 7.81 -28.52 2.66
CA PHE A 242 7.91 -29.44 1.54
C PHE A 242 9.11 -30.35 1.75
N ASP A 243 8.85 -31.65 1.85
CA ASP A 243 9.86 -32.67 2.12
C ASP A 243 9.63 -33.88 1.21
N ASN A 244 10.69 -34.35 0.55
CA ASN A 244 10.67 -35.54 -0.29
C ASN A 244 9.50 -35.60 -1.31
N GLY A 245 9.23 -34.48 -1.99
CA GLY A 245 8.19 -34.39 -3.02
C GLY A 245 6.77 -34.20 -2.49
N ARG A 246 6.60 -34.02 -1.17
CA ARG A 246 5.28 -33.92 -0.51
C ARG A 246 5.18 -32.65 0.32
N LEU A 247 4.01 -32.03 0.28
CA LEU A 247 3.65 -30.94 1.17
C LEU A 247 3.12 -31.51 2.49
N GLY A 248 3.69 -31.06 3.61
CA GLY A 248 3.20 -31.34 4.96
C GLY A 248 1.92 -30.56 5.29
N PRO A 249 1.43 -30.62 6.55
CA PRO A 249 0.30 -29.79 6.99
C PRO A 249 0.67 -28.29 7.02
N ILE A 250 -0.34 -27.44 6.84
CA ILE A 250 -0.21 -26.00 7.08
C ILE A 250 -0.12 -25.77 8.60
N ARG A 251 0.85 -24.96 9.00
CA ARG A 251 1.09 -24.56 10.38
C ARG A 251 0.86 -23.07 10.55
N GLU A 252 0.08 -22.70 11.55
CA GLU A 252 -0.04 -21.32 11.99
C GLU A 252 1.20 -20.94 12.81
N VAL A 253 1.94 -19.92 12.34
CA VAL A 253 3.11 -19.36 13.03
C VAL A 253 2.67 -18.21 13.94
N ALA A 254 1.84 -17.32 13.38
CA ALA A 254 1.14 -16.27 14.10
C ALA A 254 -0.28 -16.20 13.52
N ALA A 255 -1.29 -16.39 14.36
CA ALA A 255 -2.70 -16.36 13.96
C ALA A 255 -3.55 -15.72 15.06
N THR A 256 -3.22 -14.47 15.41
CA THR A 256 -3.97 -13.70 16.40
C THR A 256 -5.01 -12.80 15.74
N PRO A 257 -5.90 -12.12 16.48
CA PRO A 257 -6.80 -11.12 15.87
C PRO A 257 -6.12 -9.86 15.30
N ARG A 258 -4.79 -9.77 15.38
CA ARG A 258 -3.99 -8.65 14.85
C ARG A 258 -3.77 -8.84 13.35
N TYR A 259 -3.40 -7.77 12.67
CA TYR A 259 -2.73 -7.89 11.37
C TYR A 259 -1.33 -8.46 11.60
N GLU A 260 -0.99 -9.55 10.94
CA GLU A 260 0.33 -10.20 10.97
C GLU A 260 0.71 -10.53 9.51
N ALA A 261 1.69 -9.82 8.94
CA ALA A 261 2.01 -9.93 7.52
C ALA A 261 3.50 -9.76 7.20
N HIS A 262 3.85 -9.93 5.92
CA HIS A 262 5.19 -9.75 5.40
C HIS A 262 6.21 -10.71 6.06
N ALA A 263 5.95 -12.01 5.92
CA ALA A 263 6.81 -13.04 6.47
C ALA A 263 8.21 -12.99 5.86
N ALA A 264 9.24 -13.04 6.71
CA ALA A 264 10.63 -13.28 6.32
C ALA A 264 11.14 -14.53 7.01
N ILE A 265 11.95 -15.33 6.31
CA ILE A 265 12.36 -16.66 6.78
C ILE A 265 13.84 -16.93 6.49
N THR A 266 14.52 -17.59 7.43
CA THR A 266 15.88 -18.14 7.23
C THR A 266 16.06 -19.41 8.04
N VAL A 267 17.03 -20.25 7.68
CA VAL A 267 17.41 -21.45 8.44
C VAL A 267 18.82 -21.27 8.99
N ASP A 268 19.01 -21.61 10.27
CA ASP A 268 20.33 -21.58 10.91
C ASP A 268 21.11 -22.89 10.71
N ALA A 269 22.37 -22.90 11.17
CA ALA A 269 23.26 -24.06 11.02
C ALA A 269 22.82 -25.31 11.82
N GLN A 270 21.79 -25.21 12.66
CA GLN A 270 21.19 -26.31 13.41
C GLN A 270 19.88 -26.79 12.78
N ASN A 271 19.58 -26.41 11.53
CA ASN A 271 18.32 -26.68 10.84
C ASN A 271 17.09 -26.11 11.57
N ARG A 272 17.26 -25.06 12.39
CA ARG A 272 16.12 -24.37 13.01
C ARG A 272 15.66 -23.24 12.11
N VAL A 273 14.34 -23.08 12.02
CA VAL A 273 13.70 -22.13 11.09
C VAL A 273 13.36 -20.86 11.85
N TRP A 274 13.91 -19.72 11.44
CA TRP A 274 13.62 -18.41 12.01
C TRP A 274 12.64 -17.67 11.13
N ILE A 275 11.56 -17.14 11.72
CA ILE A 275 10.51 -16.42 10.99
C ILE A 275 10.24 -15.09 11.68
N ALA A 276 10.34 -13.99 10.92
CA ALA A 276 9.94 -12.65 11.34
C ALA A 276 8.73 -12.18 10.53
N TRP A 277 7.95 -11.27 11.11
CA TRP A 277 6.83 -10.60 10.46
C TRP A 277 6.63 -9.22 11.07
N ASP A 278 5.84 -8.37 10.44
CA ASP A 278 5.32 -7.18 11.09
C ASP A 278 3.83 -7.31 11.40
N GLN A 279 3.41 -6.57 12.41
CA GLN A 279 2.07 -6.67 12.95
C GLN A 279 1.48 -5.31 13.31
N ALA A 280 0.16 -5.19 13.16
CA ALA A 280 -0.61 -3.99 13.52
C ALA A 280 -1.65 -4.27 14.62
N GLY A 281 -2.59 -3.34 14.82
CA GLY A 281 -3.71 -3.52 15.72
C GLY A 281 -4.68 -4.62 15.27
N VAL A 282 -5.59 -4.98 16.19
CA VAL A 282 -6.76 -5.79 15.84
C VAL A 282 -7.70 -5.02 14.92
N LYS A 283 -8.48 -5.74 14.10
CA LYS A 283 -9.44 -5.13 13.16
C LYS A 283 -8.77 -4.17 12.17
N TRP A 284 -7.56 -4.51 11.73
CA TRP A 284 -6.85 -3.73 10.72
C TRP A 284 -7.73 -3.59 9.48
N GLY A 285 -7.93 -2.34 9.07
CA GLY A 285 -8.79 -2.04 7.95
C GLY A 285 -10.20 -2.58 8.13
N GLN A 286 -10.79 -2.64 9.34
CA GLN A 286 -12.18 -3.01 9.63
C GLN A 286 -12.86 -1.97 10.55
N HIS A 287 -14.20 -2.03 10.68
CA HIS A 287 -14.97 -1.10 11.52
C HIS A 287 -14.95 -1.44 13.03
N GLY A 288 -14.83 -0.40 13.87
CA GLY A 288 -14.95 -0.48 15.33
C GLY A 288 -14.79 0.90 16.01
N PRO A 289 -15.14 1.03 17.30
CA PRO A 289 -15.00 2.30 18.05
C PRO A 289 -13.54 2.78 18.13
N SER A 290 -12.58 1.85 18.09
CA SER A 290 -11.16 2.12 17.83
C SER A 290 -10.90 1.99 16.32
N ARG A 291 -10.89 3.10 15.58
CA ARG A 291 -10.61 3.11 14.13
C ARG A 291 -9.14 2.82 13.86
N GLU A 292 -8.78 1.55 13.66
CA GLU A 292 -7.44 1.18 13.22
C GLU A 292 -7.29 1.53 11.73
N ARG A 293 -6.57 2.62 11.44
CA ARG A 293 -6.21 3.01 10.06
C ARG A 293 -5.19 2.02 9.48
N LEU A 294 -5.02 2.00 8.16
CA LEU A 294 -4.13 1.04 7.50
C LEU A 294 -2.68 1.13 8.00
N HIS A 295 -2.20 2.32 8.34
CA HIS A 295 -0.86 2.52 8.92
C HIS A 295 -0.91 3.26 10.28
N ALA A 296 -1.73 2.78 11.22
CA ALA A 296 -1.83 3.40 12.55
C ALA A 296 -0.66 3.04 13.49
N ARG A 297 -0.12 1.83 13.34
CA ARG A 297 1.03 1.27 14.09
C ARG A 297 1.60 0.06 13.38
N ARG A 298 2.88 -0.20 13.62
CA ARG A 298 3.56 -1.46 13.32
C ARG A 298 4.52 -1.85 14.45
N SER A 299 4.74 -3.14 14.63
CA SER A 299 5.82 -3.71 15.44
C SER A 299 6.27 -5.04 14.84
N LEU A 300 7.41 -5.55 15.28
CA LEU A 300 7.96 -6.81 14.79
C LEU A 300 7.50 -7.99 15.65
N GLY A 301 7.24 -9.11 14.99
CA GLY A 301 7.18 -10.44 15.59
C GLY A 301 8.34 -11.30 15.10
N LEU A 302 8.80 -12.24 15.93
CA LEU A 302 9.90 -13.14 15.61
C LEU A 302 9.79 -14.43 16.42
N CYS A 303 9.93 -15.57 15.74
CA CYS A 303 10.01 -16.89 16.38
C CYS A 303 11.08 -17.77 15.75
N CYS A 304 11.38 -18.87 16.43
CA CYS A 304 12.23 -19.95 15.93
C CYS A 304 11.46 -21.28 16.04
N LEU A 305 11.50 -22.10 15.00
CA LEU A 305 10.94 -23.45 15.01
C LEU A 305 12.06 -24.47 15.20
N GLU A 306 11.95 -25.23 16.29
CA GLU A 306 12.87 -26.30 16.67
C GLU A 306 12.13 -27.62 16.60
N GLY A 307 12.15 -28.26 15.41
CA GLY A 307 11.22 -29.32 15.08
C GLY A 307 9.77 -28.84 15.21
N ASP A 308 8.97 -29.51 16.03
CA ASP A 308 7.57 -29.15 16.24
C ASP A 308 7.36 -28.03 17.26
N ARG A 309 8.41 -27.55 17.94
CA ARG A 309 8.28 -26.52 18.99
C ARG A 309 8.52 -25.12 18.44
N ILE A 310 7.59 -24.20 18.68
CA ILE A 310 7.83 -22.76 18.50
C ILE A 310 8.50 -22.20 19.76
N THR A 311 9.65 -21.57 19.57
CA THR A 311 10.43 -20.87 20.58
C THR A 311 10.61 -19.40 20.18
N SER A 312 11.14 -18.60 21.09
CA SER A 312 11.50 -17.21 20.83
C SER A 312 12.97 -16.99 21.18
N PRO A 313 13.65 -15.99 20.60
CA PRO A 313 14.99 -15.64 21.06
C PRO A 313 14.99 -15.31 22.57
N GLN A 314 16.09 -15.64 23.24
CA GLN A 314 16.24 -15.45 24.69
C GLN A 314 15.98 -14.00 25.12
N GLN A 315 16.52 -13.04 24.37
CA GLN A 315 16.17 -11.63 24.47
C GLN A 315 15.21 -11.27 23.34
N ASP A 316 14.10 -10.63 23.69
CA ASP A 316 13.14 -10.11 22.74
C ASP A 316 13.71 -8.87 22.02
N VAL A 317 13.56 -8.78 20.69
CA VAL A 317 14.08 -7.65 19.89
C VAL A 317 13.52 -6.31 20.37
N SER A 318 12.30 -6.28 20.92
CA SER A 318 11.70 -5.06 21.49
C SER A 318 12.51 -4.43 22.63
N LYS A 319 13.46 -5.18 23.22
CA LYS A 319 14.35 -4.65 24.27
C LYS A 319 15.39 -3.67 23.73
N VAL A 320 15.78 -3.78 22.46
CA VAL A 320 16.72 -2.86 21.80
C VAL A 320 16.02 -1.82 20.92
N LEU A 321 14.71 -1.96 20.69
CA LEU A 321 13.90 -0.95 20.01
C LEU A 321 13.51 0.17 20.98
N THR A 322 14.39 1.16 21.15
CA THR A 322 14.20 2.29 22.08
C THR A 322 13.74 3.57 21.38
N GLY A 323 13.21 4.54 22.13
CA GLY A 323 12.78 5.84 21.57
C GLY A 323 11.67 5.71 20.51
N GLU A 324 11.90 6.32 19.34
CA GLU A 324 10.97 6.30 18.20
C GLU A 324 10.80 4.88 17.62
N LEU A 325 11.83 4.02 17.70
CA LEU A 325 11.82 2.65 17.19
C LEU A 325 10.83 1.72 17.92
N ARG A 326 10.24 2.14 19.05
CA ARG A 326 9.20 1.36 19.75
C ARG A 326 7.94 1.14 18.90
N ARG A 327 7.78 1.90 17.82
CA ARG A 327 6.64 1.86 16.92
C ARG A 327 7.11 1.95 15.48
N PHE A 328 6.23 1.51 14.58
CA PHE A 328 6.42 1.60 13.14
C PHE A 328 7.69 0.90 12.68
N CYS A 329 7.97 -0.30 13.22
CA CYS A 329 8.97 -1.20 12.66
C CYS A 329 8.23 -2.25 11.83
N GLU A 330 8.57 -2.37 10.54
CA GLU A 330 7.82 -3.14 9.55
C GLU A 330 8.73 -3.71 8.45
N LEU A 331 8.17 -4.55 7.57
CA LEU A 331 8.87 -5.12 6.41
C LEU A 331 10.20 -5.81 6.79
N PRO A 332 10.18 -6.80 7.70
CA PRO A 332 11.40 -7.46 8.13
C PRO A 332 12.03 -8.27 6.99
N GLU A 333 13.36 -8.43 7.06
CA GLU A 333 14.14 -9.36 6.24
C GLU A 333 15.14 -10.09 7.15
N LEU A 334 15.33 -11.40 6.92
CA LEU A 334 16.16 -12.25 7.76
C LEU A 334 17.25 -12.95 6.97
N THR A 335 18.44 -13.09 7.57
CA THR A 335 19.47 -14.00 7.08
C THR A 335 20.41 -14.39 8.21
N VAL A 336 21.28 -15.37 7.97
CA VAL A 336 22.36 -15.75 8.89
C VAL A 336 23.71 -15.56 8.20
N ASP A 337 24.69 -14.98 8.90
CA ASP A 337 26.04 -14.84 8.35
C ASP A 337 26.87 -16.13 8.46
N GLY A 338 28.12 -16.09 8.00
CA GLY A 338 29.04 -17.22 8.03
C GLY A 338 29.46 -17.68 9.44
N SER A 339 29.29 -16.86 10.48
CA SER A 339 29.55 -17.27 11.87
C SER A 339 28.30 -17.77 12.59
N GLY A 340 27.13 -17.68 11.96
CA GLY A 340 25.85 -18.12 12.50
C GLY A 340 25.07 -17.02 13.22
N ARG A 341 25.46 -15.75 13.11
CA ARG A 341 24.69 -14.63 13.67
C ARG A 341 23.44 -14.42 12.84
N LEU A 342 22.31 -14.25 13.53
CA LEU A 342 21.04 -13.90 12.88
C LEU A 342 21.01 -12.39 12.63
N CYS A 343 20.84 -12.00 11.39
CA CYS A 343 20.65 -10.62 10.98
C CYS A 343 19.18 -10.35 10.74
N LEU A 344 18.68 -9.27 11.34
CA LEU A 344 17.34 -8.75 11.11
C LEU A 344 17.46 -7.33 10.54
N VAL A 345 16.93 -7.14 9.35
CA VAL A 345 16.70 -5.81 8.77
C VAL A 345 15.21 -5.50 8.90
N PHE A 346 14.87 -4.26 9.22
CA PHE A 346 13.49 -3.80 9.27
C PHE A 346 13.41 -2.34 8.88
N ARG A 347 12.25 -1.89 8.41
CA ARG A 347 12.00 -0.49 8.05
C ARG A 347 11.32 0.25 9.19
N HIS A 348 11.67 1.53 9.36
CA HIS A 348 11.09 2.38 10.39
C HIS A 348 10.57 3.72 9.84
N LEU A 349 9.32 4.09 10.19
CA LEU A 349 8.78 5.44 9.98
C LEU A 349 9.34 6.42 11.02
N ARG A 350 10.16 7.35 10.55
CA ARG A 350 10.48 8.59 11.25
C ARG A 350 9.42 9.66 10.97
N ASP A 351 8.55 9.90 11.95
CA ASP A 351 7.50 10.92 11.84
C ASP A 351 8.01 12.32 12.24
N LEU A 352 8.23 13.18 11.24
CA LEU A 352 8.68 14.57 11.44
C LEU A 352 7.52 15.59 11.48
N THR A 353 6.30 15.12 11.71
CA THR A 353 5.12 15.98 11.81
C THR A 353 5.18 16.77 13.12
N PRO A 354 5.12 18.11 13.08
CA PRO A 354 5.12 18.90 14.31
C PRO A 354 3.94 18.52 15.21
N PRO A 355 4.16 18.42 16.54
CA PRO A 355 3.09 18.14 17.47
C PRO A 355 2.07 19.28 17.51
N GLY A 356 0.80 18.95 17.79
CA GLY A 356 -0.26 19.93 17.95
C GLY A 356 -0.89 20.39 16.63
N ARG A 357 -1.28 21.66 16.58
CA ARG A 357 -1.98 22.29 15.45
C ARG A 357 -1.25 23.54 15.02
N ARG A 358 -1.37 23.89 13.74
CA ARG A 358 -0.92 25.16 13.18
C ARG A 358 -1.60 26.34 13.89
N PRO A 359 -1.06 27.57 13.83
CA PRO A 359 -1.66 28.76 14.44
C PRO A 359 -3.12 29.02 14.02
N ASN A 360 -3.52 28.57 12.84
CA ASN A 360 -4.89 28.65 12.33
C ASN A 360 -5.81 27.50 12.78
N GLY A 361 -5.39 26.70 13.76
CA GLY A 361 -6.14 25.56 14.31
C GLY A 361 -6.18 24.32 13.42
N ARG A 362 -5.58 24.33 12.22
CA ARG A 362 -5.53 23.15 11.34
C ARG A 362 -4.44 22.17 11.78
N PRO A 363 -4.62 20.85 11.59
CA PRO A 363 -3.55 19.90 11.82
C PRO A 363 -2.34 20.20 10.91
N HIS A 364 -1.15 19.82 11.37
CA HIS A 364 0.02 19.79 10.50
C HIS A 364 -0.16 18.76 9.38
N GLN A 365 0.49 18.98 8.24
CA GLN A 365 0.54 17.95 7.20
C GLN A 365 1.57 16.91 7.61
N ALA A 366 1.35 15.66 7.19
CA ALA A 366 2.21 14.55 7.53
C ALA A 366 3.60 14.74 6.92
N ARG A 367 4.65 14.36 7.67
CA ARG A 367 6.06 14.47 7.27
C ARG A 367 6.84 13.20 7.63
N GLY A 368 6.42 12.06 7.09
CA GLY A 368 7.07 10.77 7.25
C GLY A 368 8.27 10.55 6.32
N ILE A 369 9.31 9.91 6.88
CA ILE A 369 10.45 9.36 6.15
C ILE A 369 10.64 7.93 6.65
N TRP A 370 10.83 6.97 5.76
CA TRP A 370 11.09 5.59 6.13
C TRP A 370 12.56 5.24 5.90
N ASN A 371 13.17 4.59 6.89
CA ASN A 371 14.57 4.17 6.86
C ASN A 371 14.70 2.69 7.25
N PRO A 372 15.49 1.88 6.52
CA PRO A 372 15.90 0.57 6.98
C PRO A 372 16.93 0.67 8.12
N TYR A 373 16.76 -0.19 9.12
CA TYR A 373 17.64 -0.43 10.24
C TYR A 373 18.07 -1.89 10.24
N ILE A 374 19.25 -2.15 10.80
CA ILE A 374 19.80 -3.49 10.96
C ILE A 374 20.18 -3.75 12.42
N THR A 375 19.92 -4.96 12.89
CA THR A 375 20.31 -5.46 14.20
C THR A 375 20.67 -6.95 14.11
N PHE A 376 21.52 -7.43 15.02
CA PHE A 376 22.02 -8.81 15.02
C PHE A 376 21.69 -9.49 16.33
N TYR A 377 21.30 -10.76 16.25
CA TYR A 377 21.13 -11.63 17.41
C TYR A 377 22.28 -12.63 17.49
N ALA A 378 22.96 -12.65 18.62
CA ALA A 378 24.08 -13.54 18.90
C ALA A 378 24.23 -13.71 20.42
N ASP A 379 24.59 -14.92 20.86
CA ASP A 379 24.97 -15.24 22.23
C ASP A 379 23.96 -14.75 23.29
N GLY A 380 22.67 -14.79 22.94
CA GLY A 380 21.58 -14.43 23.84
C GLY A 380 21.13 -12.98 23.79
N ALA A 381 21.79 -12.10 23.04
CA ALA A 381 21.50 -10.67 22.99
C ALA A 381 21.38 -10.11 21.56
N TRP A 382 20.61 -9.02 21.45
CA TRP A 382 20.52 -8.20 20.25
C TRP A 382 21.50 -7.03 20.32
N SER A 383 22.10 -6.69 19.19
CA SER A 383 22.86 -5.45 19.03
C SER A 383 21.92 -4.23 18.95
N GLU A 384 22.43 -3.04 19.27
CA GLU A 384 21.70 -1.80 19.01
C GLU A 384 21.34 -1.66 17.52
N PRO A 385 20.09 -1.30 17.17
CA PRO A 385 19.69 -1.08 15.79
C PRO A 385 20.45 0.08 15.16
N THR A 386 21.05 -0.17 13.99
CA THR A 386 21.82 0.83 13.24
C THR A 386 21.07 1.18 11.94
N PRO A 387 20.80 2.46 11.62
CA PRO A 387 20.19 2.83 10.35
C PRO A 387 21.17 2.61 9.19
N LEU A 388 20.67 2.18 8.02
CA LEU A 388 21.50 2.17 6.82
C LEU A 388 21.76 3.63 6.37
N PRO A 389 22.97 3.96 5.91
CA PRO A 389 23.29 5.29 5.38
C PRO A 389 22.53 5.55 4.09
N ALA A 390 22.24 6.82 3.77
CA ALA A 390 21.60 7.24 2.50
C ALA A 390 20.40 6.35 2.12
N SER A 391 19.41 6.29 3.02
CA SER A 391 18.34 5.29 2.97
C SER A 391 16.95 5.88 3.17
N ASN A 392 16.84 7.21 3.10
CA ASN A 392 15.56 7.90 3.25
C ASN A 392 14.65 7.51 2.08
N GLY A 393 13.44 7.05 2.40
CA GLY A 393 12.50 6.63 1.38
C GLY A 393 11.05 6.62 1.85
N ARG A 394 10.27 5.80 1.15
CA ARG A 394 8.83 5.58 1.37
C ARG A 394 8.56 4.24 2.07
N ASN A 395 7.29 3.96 2.37
CA ASN A 395 6.90 2.79 3.15
C ASN A 395 7.31 1.47 2.47
N ASP A 396 6.91 1.25 1.22
CA ASP A 396 7.00 -0.06 0.54
C ASP A 396 8.37 -0.40 -0.10
N MET A 397 9.44 0.32 0.21
CA MET A 397 10.77 0.01 -0.29
C MET A 397 11.42 -1.14 0.50
N ARG A 398 11.76 -2.24 -0.18
CA ARG A 398 12.39 -3.44 0.40
C ARG A 398 13.92 -3.36 0.38
N VAL A 399 14.57 -4.20 1.19
CA VAL A 399 16.02 -4.42 1.20
C VAL A 399 16.30 -5.83 0.69
N SER A 400 17.22 -5.97 -0.25
CA SER A 400 17.69 -7.28 -0.71
C SER A 400 18.95 -7.70 0.06
N LEU A 401 19.05 -8.99 0.37
CA LEU A 401 20.13 -9.60 1.12
C LEU A 401 20.77 -10.74 0.34
N CYS A 402 22.09 -10.87 0.40
CA CYS A 402 22.79 -12.10 0.03
C CYS A 402 24.03 -12.32 0.92
N ARG A 403 24.66 -13.49 0.76
CA ARG A 403 25.98 -13.77 1.33
C ARG A 403 27.05 -13.66 0.24
N ASP A 404 28.19 -13.06 0.57
CA ASP A 404 29.38 -13.14 -0.27
C ASP A 404 30.17 -14.45 -0.04
N ALA A 405 31.26 -14.63 -0.79
CA ALA A 405 32.06 -15.86 -0.73
C ALA A 405 32.69 -16.12 0.65
N ASP A 406 32.88 -15.07 1.47
CA ASP A 406 33.42 -15.18 2.82
C ASP A 406 32.30 -15.36 3.87
N GLY A 407 31.05 -15.53 3.43
CA GLY A 407 29.88 -15.65 4.29
C GLY A 407 29.46 -14.32 4.94
N ARG A 408 29.98 -13.18 4.49
CA ARG A 408 29.52 -11.88 4.98
C ARG A 408 28.21 -11.50 4.32
N ILE A 409 27.39 -10.75 5.05
CA ILE A 409 26.13 -10.24 4.53
C ILE A 409 26.40 -9.02 3.65
N VAL A 410 25.76 -9.03 2.48
CA VAL A 410 25.71 -7.91 1.54
C VAL A 410 24.25 -7.50 1.38
N LEU A 411 24.00 -6.20 1.41
CA LEU A 411 22.68 -5.60 1.28
C LEU A 411 22.61 -4.72 0.03
N ALA A 412 21.41 -4.61 -0.54
CA ALA A 412 21.07 -3.55 -1.48
C ALA A 412 19.70 -2.93 -1.14
N TRP A 413 19.58 -1.61 -1.28
CA TRP A 413 18.34 -0.87 -0.99
C TRP A 413 18.20 0.32 -1.94
N ALA A 414 16.96 0.78 -2.12
CA ALA A 414 16.67 2.04 -2.78
C ALA A 414 16.50 3.15 -1.74
N GLU A 415 16.90 4.36 -2.09
CA GLU A 415 16.48 5.61 -1.44
C GLU A 415 15.79 6.49 -2.46
N ASP A 416 15.03 7.50 -2.01
CA ASP A 416 14.45 8.52 -2.91
C ASP A 416 15.01 9.94 -2.66
N GLY A 417 16.04 10.05 -1.82
CA GLY A 417 16.76 11.30 -1.55
C GLY A 417 15.95 12.36 -0.80
N ARG A 418 14.74 12.04 -0.32
CA ARG A 418 13.93 12.98 0.49
C ARG A 418 14.71 13.41 1.74
N ARG A 419 14.56 14.68 2.12
CA ARG A 419 15.31 15.27 3.24
C ARG A 419 14.39 15.60 4.40
N PRO A 420 14.87 15.58 5.67
CA PRO A 420 14.03 15.95 6.83
C PRO A 420 13.36 17.32 6.74
N GLN A 421 13.92 18.28 5.99
CA GLN A 421 13.35 19.60 5.77
C GLN A 421 12.19 19.59 4.76
N ARG A 422 12.20 18.64 3.82
CA ARG A 422 11.21 18.45 2.75
C ARG A 422 10.86 16.95 2.66
N ALA A 423 10.31 16.41 3.75
CA ALA A 423 10.01 14.98 3.88
C ALA A 423 8.94 14.51 2.89
N GLU A 424 8.12 15.45 2.45
CA GLU A 424 7.05 15.28 1.47
C GLU A 424 7.54 15.33 0.00
N GLU A 425 8.84 15.47 -0.25
CA GLU A 425 9.40 15.63 -1.61
C GLU A 425 10.51 14.60 -1.89
N PRO A 426 10.17 13.48 -2.53
CA PRO A 426 11.15 12.57 -3.12
C PRO A 426 11.90 13.28 -4.25
N VAL A 427 13.22 13.14 -4.27
CA VAL A 427 14.13 13.82 -5.23
C VAL A 427 14.45 12.93 -6.42
N ASN A 428 15.09 11.78 -6.18
CA ASN A 428 15.45 10.78 -7.20
C ASN A 428 15.68 9.44 -6.52
N HIS A 429 15.16 8.37 -7.13
CA HIS A 429 15.32 7.00 -6.66
C HIS A 429 16.67 6.46 -7.12
N ASN A 430 17.50 6.05 -6.17
CA ASN A 430 18.83 5.50 -6.43
C ASN A 430 19.01 4.21 -5.65
N VAL A 431 19.70 3.24 -6.26
CA VAL A 431 20.03 1.99 -5.58
C VAL A 431 21.44 2.03 -5.01
N HIS A 432 21.58 1.56 -3.77
CA HIS A 432 22.82 1.49 -3.03
C HIS A 432 23.09 0.05 -2.61
N ALA A 433 24.37 -0.26 -2.39
CA ALA A 433 24.77 -1.53 -1.80
C ALA A 433 25.81 -1.33 -0.71
N ALA A 434 25.82 -2.22 0.27
CA ALA A 434 26.82 -2.25 1.32
C ALA A 434 27.15 -3.69 1.73
N ARG A 435 28.37 -3.87 2.26
CA ARG A 435 28.82 -5.09 2.91
C ARG A 435 28.90 -4.86 4.41
N LEU A 436 28.52 -5.85 5.20
CA LEU A 436 28.72 -5.84 6.64
C LEU A 436 30.08 -6.45 6.98
N VAL A 437 30.85 -5.74 7.80
CA VAL A 437 32.16 -6.16 8.28
C VAL A 437 32.13 -6.24 9.80
N PHE A 438 32.61 -7.34 10.36
CA PHE A 438 32.62 -7.58 11.81
C PHE A 438 34.06 -7.84 12.29
N GLY A 439 34.33 -7.49 13.55
CA GLY A 439 35.67 -7.56 14.14
C GLY A 439 36.06 -8.97 14.60
N ARG A 440 35.10 -9.82 14.95
CA ARG A 440 35.32 -11.23 15.32
C ARG A 440 34.53 -12.20 14.43
N THR A 441 35.13 -13.35 14.18
CA THR A 441 34.67 -14.44 13.27
C THR A 441 34.52 -15.77 14.01
N GLU A 442 34.30 -15.75 15.32
CA GLU A 442 34.01 -16.97 16.07
C GLU A 442 32.55 -17.39 15.86
N ARG A 443 32.29 -18.70 15.89
CA ARG A 443 30.93 -19.24 15.82
C ARG A 443 30.13 -18.77 17.02
N VAL A 444 28.95 -18.21 16.78
CA VAL A 444 28.04 -17.74 17.83
C VAL A 444 26.94 -18.78 18.10
N GLN A 445 26.26 -18.62 19.23
CA GLN A 445 25.04 -19.36 19.54
C GLN A 445 23.81 -18.47 19.36
N LEU A 446 22.69 -19.07 18.98
CA LEU A 446 21.39 -18.39 18.94
C LEU A 446 20.45 -19.07 19.96
N PRO A 447 20.64 -18.84 21.27
CA PRO A 447 19.85 -19.49 22.30
C PRO A 447 18.39 -19.04 22.23
N THR A 448 17.48 -19.97 22.47
CA THR A 448 16.05 -19.71 22.46
C THR A 448 15.45 -20.02 23.83
N ARG A 449 14.27 -19.47 24.07
CA ARG A 449 13.42 -19.78 25.23
C ARG A 449 12.06 -20.22 24.75
N ALA A 450 11.29 -20.88 25.62
CA ALA A 450 9.89 -21.16 25.33
C ALA A 450 9.19 -19.86 24.88
N ALA A 451 8.48 -19.92 23.76
CA ALA A 451 7.73 -18.78 23.28
C ALA A 451 6.68 -18.38 24.35
N PRO A 452 6.42 -17.07 24.55
CA PRO A 452 5.29 -16.66 25.36
C PRO A 452 4.03 -17.34 24.83
N SER A 453 3.16 -17.84 25.72
CA SER A 453 1.83 -18.32 25.30
C SER A 453 1.11 -17.14 24.66
N THR A 454 1.07 -17.10 23.34
CA THR A 454 0.17 -16.20 22.63
C THR A 454 -1.24 -16.65 22.96
N ALA A 455 -2.14 -15.70 23.21
CA ALA A 455 -3.55 -16.02 23.22
C ALA A 455 -3.91 -16.38 21.77
N ALA A 456 -3.75 -17.65 21.42
CA ALA A 456 -4.33 -18.21 20.21
C ALA A 456 -5.80 -17.80 20.21
N ARG A 457 -6.37 -17.57 19.03
CA ARG A 457 -7.82 -17.45 18.90
C ARG A 457 -8.42 -18.63 19.67
N SER A 458 -9.22 -18.36 20.70
CA SER A 458 -9.93 -19.41 21.41
C SER A 458 -10.64 -20.24 20.37
N SER A 459 -10.55 -21.58 20.43
CA SER A 459 -11.14 -22.54 19.48
C SER A 459 -12.67 -22.47 19.32
N GLY A 460 -13.30 -21.41 19.82
CA GLY A 460 -14.63 -20.97 19.37
C GLY A 460 -14.59 -20.61 17.89
N LYS A 461 -15.77 -20.71 17.24
CA LYS A 461 -15.96 -20.38 15.82
C LYS A 461 -15.13 -19.15 15.45
N PRO A 462 -14.41 -19.16 14.29
CA PRO A 462 -13.79 -17.94 13.80
C PRO A 462 -14.82 -16.83 13.89
N ASP A 463 -14.46 -15.69 14.47
CA ASP A 463 -15.32 -14.50 14.39
C ASP A 463 -15.73 -14.42 12.93
N ALA A 464 -17.04 -14.61 12.66
CA ALA A 464 -17.53 -14.63 11.29
C ALA A 464 -16.93 -13.41 10.59
N PRO A 465 -16.33 -13.56 9.39
CA PRO A 465 -15.59 -12.47 8.77
C PRO A 465 -16.46 -11.21 8.88
N VAL A 466 -15.95 -10.20 9.59
CA VAL A 466 -16.68 -8.93 9.83
C VAL A 466 -17.05 -8.28 8.49
N THR A 467 -16.39 -8.72 7.42
CA THR A 467 -16.61 -8.42 6.03
C THR A 467 -17.88 -9.12 5.53
N LYS A 468 -19.04 -8.47 5.67
CA LYS A 468 -20.25 -8.89 4.95
C LYS A 468 -19.91 -8.90 3.45
N THR A 469 -19.94 -10.06 2.81
CA THR A 469 -19.85 -10.15 1.34
C THR A 469 -20.82 -9.14 0.75
N PRO A 470 -20.39 -8.19 -0.10
CA PRO A 470 -21.32 -7.28 -0.74
C PRO A 470 -22.45 -8.06 -1.41
N PRO A 471 -23.72 -7.66 -1.24
CA PRO A 471 -24.82 -8.42 -1.77
C PRO A 471 -24.74 -8.42 -3.29
N ARG A 472 -24.78 -9.61 -3.90
CA ARG A 472 -25.02 -9.73 -5.33
C ARG A 472 -26.47 -9.34 -5.60
N TYR A 473 -26.68 -8.33 -6.43
CA TYR A 473 -28.01 -7.87 -6.81
C TYR A 473 -28.05 -7.55 -8.30
N GLU A 474 -29.04 -8.10 -8.98
CA GLU A 474 -29.25 -7.90 -10.40
C GLU A 474 -30.62 -7.26 -10.64
N ILE A 475 -30.67 -6.36 -11.61
CA ILE A 475 -31.88 -5.68 -12.03
C ILE A 475 -32.06 -5.82 -13.52
N ARG A 476 -33.27 -6.15 -13.94
CA ARG A 476 -33.68 -6.08 -15.34
C ARG A 476 -34.58 -4.86 -15.56
N VAL A 477 -34.21 -4.01 -16.50
CA VAL A 477 -34.91 -2.76 -16.83
C VAL A 477 -35.08 -2.71 -18.36
N GLY A 478 -36.31 -2.88 -18.82
CA GLY A 478 -36.59 -3.17 -20.24
C GLY A 478 -35.82 -4.41 -20.70
N ASP A 479 -35.06 -4.28 -21.78
CA ASP A 479 -34.22 -5.33 -22.36
C ASP A 479 -32.82 -5.45 -21.75
N ARG A 480 -32.46 -4.56 -20.81
CA ARG A 480 -31.13 -4.51 -20.22
C ARG A 480 -31.10 -5.18 -18.85
N SER A 481 -30.00 -5.87 -18.56
CA SER A 481 -29.67 -6.40 -17.24
C SER A 481 -28.47 -5.65 -16.67
N TYR A 482 -28.56 -5.21 -15.42
CA TYR A 482 -27.45 -4.61 -14.69
C TYR A 482 -27.18 -5.38 -13.41
N ARG A 483 -25.92 -5.43 -13.02
CA ARG A 483 -25.43 -5.97 -11.76
C ARG A 483 -24.93 -4.83 -10.88
N LEU A 484 -25.15 -4.96 -9.59
CA LEU A 484 -24.69 -4.01 -8.59
C LEU A 484 -23.24 -4.31 -8.19
N PHE A 485 -22.39 -3.29 -8.28
CA PHE A 485 -20.99 -3.35 -7.85
C PHE A 485 -20.70 -2.23 -6.85
N TYR A 486 -19.83 -2.51 -5.88
CA TYR A 486 -19.40 -1.58 -4.84
C TYR A 486 -17.92 -1.27 -4.96
N GLY A 487 -17.56 0.00 -4.91
CA GLY A 487 -16.18 0.42 -4.94
C GLY A 487 -15.92 1.66 -4.12
N ASP A 488 -14.70 2.17 -4.28
CA ASP A 488 -14.25 3.43 -3.69
C ASP A 488 -13.49 4.22 -4.75
N THR A 489 -13.83 5.48 -4.95
CA THR A 489 -13.20 6.34 -5.96
C THR A 489 -12.26 7.39 -5.36
N HIS A 490 -12.07 7.37 -4.04
CA HIS A 490 -11.36 8.42 -3.33
C HIS A 490 -10.57 7.84 -2.16
N ARG A 491 -9.34 7.43 -2.46
CA ARG A 491 -8.37 6.91 -1.50
C ARG A 491 -7.02 7.58 -1.66
N HIS A 492 -6.44 8.00 -0.55
CA HIS A 492 -5.06 8.45 -0.49
C HIS A 492 -4.13 7.34 -0.01
N THR A 493 -2.84 7.52 -0.26
CA THR A 493 -1.76 6.65 0.21
C THR A 493 -0.64 7.45 0.87
N ASP A 494 0.49 6.79 1.15
CA ASP A 494 1.74 7.40 1.61
C ASP A 494 2.34 8.43 0.63
N ILE A 495 1.80 8.54 -0.58
CA ILE A 495 2.12 9.60 -1.54
C ILE A 495 1.53 10.95 -1.11
N SER A 496 0.26 10.99 -0.67
CA SER A 496 -0.41 12.25 -0.34
C SER A 496 -0.07 12.75 1.06
N ARG A 497 0.45 13.99 1.15
CA ARG A 497 0.90 14.57 2.43
C ARG A 497 -0.22 14.86 3.44
N CYS A 498 -1.48 14.82 3.01
CA CYS A 498 -2.63 14.96 3.90
C CYS A 498 -2.75 13.79 4.88
N ALA A 499 -2.24 12.61 4.51
CA ALA A 499 -2.42 11.38 5.26
C ALA A 499 -1.24 10.38 5.21
N MET A 500 -0.09 10.82 4.69
CA MET A 500 1.08 9.98 4.44
C MET A 500 1.44 9.00 5.57
N ASN A 501 1.33 9.41 6.83
CA ASN A 501 1.77 8.59 7.96
C ASN A 501 0.74 7.55 8.42
N TYR A 502 -0.48 7.52 7.88
CA TYR A 502 -1.55 6.70 8.43
C TYR A 502 -2.50 6.03 7.42
N ASP A 503 -2.54 6.44 6.15
CA ASP A 503 -3.37 5.80 5.11
C ASP A 503 -2.70 4.57 4.47
N GLY A 504 -1.42 4.34 4.74
CA GLY A 504 -0.68 3.17 4.27
C GLY A 504 -0.15 3.32 2.85
N SER A 505 0.61 2.31 2.42
CA SER A 505 1.19 2.24 1.08
C SER A 505 0.13 1.92 0.00
N LEU A 506 0.56 1.95 -1.26
CA LEU A 506 -0.22 1.42 -2.37
C LEU A 506 -0.62 -0.05 -2.11
N ILE A 507 0.31 -0.89 -1.61
CA ILE A 507 0.04 -2.32 -1.33
C ILE A 507 -0.97 -2.49 -0.21
N ASP A 508 -0.82 -1.75 0.91
CA ASP A 508 -1.79 -1.77 2.03
C ASP A 508 -3.21 -1.46 1.52
N THR A 509 -3.33 -0.49 0.61
CA THR A 509 -4.62 -0.06 0.05
C THR A 509 -5.27 -1.15 -0.80
N TYR A 510 -4.49 -1.87 -1.61
CA TYR A 510 -5.00 -2.98 -2.41
C TYR A 510 -5.36 -4.21 -1.56
N ARG A 511 -4.52 -4.58 -0.59
CA ARG A 511 -4.80 -5.61 0.42
C ARG A 511 -6.12 -5.32 1.14
N TYR A 512 -6.30 -4.08 1.60
CA TYR A 512 -7.54 -3.60 2.21
C TYR A 512 -8.75 -3.74 1.26
N ALA A 513 -8.64 -3.28 0.02
CA ALA A 513 -9.76 -3.30 -0.92
C ALA A 513 -10.16 -4.73 -1.34
N ILE A 514 -9.18 -5.60 -1.58
CA ILE A 514 -9.41 -6.97 -2.05
C ILE A 514 -9.92 -7.87 -0.92
N ASP A 515 -9.25 -7.86 0.23
CA ASP A 515 -9.49 -8.84 1.29
C ASP A 515 -10.36 -8.30 2.42
N ALA A 516 -10.00 -7.13 2.97
CA ALA A 516 -10.70 -6.58 4.13
C ALA A 516 -12.10 -6.06 3.76
N VAL A 517 -12.24 -5.24 2.73
CA VAL A 517 -13.56 -4.70 2.32
C VAL A 517 -14.26 -5.55 1.29
N ARG A 518 -13.49 -6.28 0.49
CA ARG A 518 -13.97 -7.01 -0.67
C ARG A 518 -14.72 -6.12 -1.65
N LEU A 519 -14.15 -4.95 -1.96
CA LEU A 519 -14.64 -4.09 -3.03
C LEU A 519 -14.59 -4.83 -4.38
N ASP A 520 -15.46 -4.40 -5.30
CA ASP A 520 -15.48 -4.78 -6.71
C ASP A 520 -14.55 -3.88 -7.53
N PHE A 521 -14.40 -2.61 -7.14
CA PHE A 521 -13.49 -1.67 -7.81
C PHE A 521 -12.88 -0.63 -6.88
N LEU A 522 -11.72 -0.09 -7.27
CA LEU A 522 -11.00 0.94 -6.52
C LEU A 522 -10.32 1.95 -7.46
N ALA A 523 -10.46 3.25 -7.17
CA ALA A 523 -9.57 4.29 -7.66
C ALA A 523 -8.77 4.88 -6.49
N ILE A 524 -7.44 4.77 -6.56
CA ILE A 524 -6.54 5.55 -5.72
C ILE A 524 -6.48 6.95 -6.33
N SER A 525 -6.66 7.98 -5.51
CA SER A 525 -6.82 9.38 -5.91
C SER A 525 -5.85 10.27 -5.13
N ASP A 526 -4.56 9.94 -5.16
CA ASP A 526 -3.53 10.80 -4.56
C ASP A 526 -3.49 12.18 -5.21
N HIS A 527 -3.10 13.21 -4.45
CA HIS A 527 -3.11 14.59 -4.94
C HIS A 527 -2.15 14.80 -6.12
N ASP A 528 -2.63 15.51 -7.15
CA ASP A 528 -1.87 15.95 -8.31
C ASP A 528 -0.51 16.58 -7.95
N GLN A 529 -0.51 17.47 -6.96
CA GLN A 529 0.65 18.21 -6.47
C GLN A 529 1.69 17.35 -5.73
N ASP A 530 1.27 16.21 -5.19
CA ASP A 530 2.14 15.27 -4.49
C ASP A 530 2.66 14.19 -5.48
N LEU A 531 1.89 13.89 -6.53
CA LEU A 531 2.31 13.05 -7.65
C LEU A 531 3.32 13.75 -8.57
N LEU A 532 3.04 14.98 -9.02
CA LEU A 532 3.84 15.71 -10.02
C LEU A 532 4.85 16.70 -9.43
N LYS A 533 4.73 17.03 -8.15
CA LYS A 533 5.73 17.80 -7.40
C LYS A 533 5.98 19.24 -7.91
N HIS A 534 5.14 19.88 -8.73
CA HIS A 534 5.48 21.19 -9.34
C HIS A 534 4.78 22.44 -8.78
N ARG A 535 3.61 22.34 -8.15
CA ARG A 535 2.97 23.52 -7.52
C ARG A 535 3.78 24.08 -6.35
N TYR A 536 3.58 25.37 -6.08
CA TYR A 536 4.25 26.18 -5.03
C TYR A 536 5.72 26.54 -5.33
N GLY A 537 6.06 26.74 -6.60
CA GLY A 537 7.40 27.20 -7.01
C GLY A 537 8.46 26.11 -6.90
N ARG A 538 8.04 24.83 -6.92
CA ARG A 538 8.95 23.70 -6.95
C ARG A 538 9.56 23.57 -8.36
N PRO A 539 10.87 23.33 -8.50
CA PRO A 539 11.49 23.09 -9.80
C PRO A 539 10.86 21.88 -10.48
N GLN A 540 10.56 21.97 -11.78
CA GLN A 540 10.14 20.80 -12.55
C GLN A 540 11.30 19.81 -12.68
N SER A 541 11.04 18.56 -12.34
CA SER A 541 11.99 17.45 -12.56
C SER A 541 11.62 16.75 -13.88
N PRO A 542 12.60 16.39 -14.74
CA PRO A 542 12.33 15.60 -15.95
C PRO A 542 11.60 14.28 -15.70
N LEU A 543 11.72 13.73 -14.47
CA LEU A 543 11.14 12.45 -14.05
C LEU A 543 9.98 12.62 -13.06
N GLN A 544 9.37 13.81 -13.03
CA GLN A 544 8.30 14.13 -12.07
C GLN A 544 7.08 13.19 -12.15
N ASP A 545 6.82 12.58 -13.31
CA ASP A 545 5.67 11.69 -13.52
C ASP A 545 5.84 10.31 -12.86
N TYR A 546 6.99 10.01 -12.24
CA TYR A 546 7.29 8.68 -11.73
C TYR A 546 6.27 8.16 -10.72
N ALA A 547 5.84 9.00 -9.77
CA ALA A 547 4.85 8.58 -8.78
C ALA A 547 3.49 8.25 -9.44
N TRP A 548 3.12 8.99 -10.49
CA TRP A 548 1.91 8.71 -11.26
C TRP A 548 2.03 7.43 -12.08
N TRP A 549 3.16 7.26 -12.77
CA TRP A 549 3.48 6.02 -13.48
C TRP A 549 3.43 4.80 -12.54
N ARG A 550 3.95 4.94 -11.31
CA ARG A 550 3.96 3.88 -10.29
C ARG A 550 2.53 3.53 -9.85
N SER A 551 1.69 4.54 -9.61
CA SER A 551 0.27 4.32 -9.28
C SER A 551 -0.45 3.55 -10.40
N GLN A 552 -0.19 3.89 -11.68
CA GLN A 552 -0.73 3.15 -12.82
C GLN A 552 -0.21 1.70 -12.92
N LYS A 553 1.07 1.48 -12.62
CA LYS A 553 1.67 0.14 -12.58
C LYS A 553 1.00 -0.74 -11.53
N TYR A 554 0.76 -0.22 -10.33
CA TYR A 554 0.09 -0.98 -9.27
C TYR A 554 -1.38 -1.26 -9.60
N CYS A 555 -2.06 -0.35 -10.31
CA CYS A 555 -3.39 -0.66 -10.85
C CYS A 555 -3.36 -1.92 -11.72
N ASP A 556 -2.36 -2.07 -12.59
CA ASP A 556 -2.28 -3.25 -13.45
C ASP A 556 -1.76 -4.49 -12.73
N LEU A 557 -0.94 -4.32 -11.70
CA LEU A 557 -0.43 -5.41 -10.87
C LEU A 557 -1.55 -6.10 -10.08
N PHE A 558 -2.45 -5.31 -9.47
CA PHE A 558 -3.51 -5.82 -8.59
C PHE A 558 -4.87 -5.99 -9.26
N TYR A 559 -4.95 -5.89 -10.59
CA TYR A 559 -6.16 -6.22 -11.33
C TYR A 559 -6.43 -7.74 -11.26
N ILE A 560 -7.63 -8.13 -10.84
CA ILE A 560 -8.05 -9.53 -10.79
C ILE A 560 -9.26 -9.69 -11.72
N ALA A 561 -9.06 -10.35 -12.86
CA ALA A 561 -10.14 -10.62 -13.80
C ALA A 561 -11.31 -11.34 -13.10
N GLY A 562 -12.53 -10.89 -13.35
CA GLY A 562 -13.74 -11.46 -12.72
C GLY A 562 -14.03 -11.01 -11.29
N ARG A 563 -13.04 -10.51 -10.55
CA ARG A 563 -13.15 -10.26 -9.10
C ARG A 563 -12.84 -8.85 -8.62
N PHE A 564 -11.86 -8.16 -9.20
CA PHE A 564 -11.46 -6.83 -8.72
C PHE A 564 -10.94 -5.92 -9.84
N LEU A 565 -11.61 -4.77 -10.03
CA LEU A 565 -11.27 -3.76 -11.02
C LEU A 565 -10.49 -2.60 -10.39
N THR A 566 -9.27 -2.38 -10.84
CA THR A 566 -8.52 -1.17 -10.51
C THR A 566 -8.85 -0.04 -11.50
N LEU A 567 -8.95 1.19 -11.04
CA LEU A 567 -9.24 2.38 -11.86
C LEU A 567 -8.09 3.38 -11.74
N TYR A 568 -7.72 4.01 -12.86
CA TYR A 568 -6.62 4.98 -12.87
C TYR A 568 -7.11 6.34 -12.40
N GLY A 569 -6.90 6.66 -11.12
CA GLY A 569 -7.40 7.88 -10.46
C GLY A 569 -6.29 8.83 -10.00
N TYR A 570 -6.60 10.12 -9.90
CA TYR A 570 -5.84 11.10 -9.12
C TYR A 570 -6.76 12.23 -8.64
N GLU A 571 -6.39 12.92 -7.55
CA GLU A 571 -7.13 14.08 -7.07
C GLU A 571 -6.54 15.37 -7.65
N HIS A 572 -7.34 16.12 -8.40
CA HIS A 572 -7.04 17.49 -8.82
C HIS A 572 -7.41 18.48 -7.71
N GLY A 573 -6.42 19.21 -7.20
CA GLY A 573 -6.61 20.17 -6.09
C GLY A 573 -6.92 21.61 -6.53
N GLY A 574 -6.40 22.03 -7.70
CA GLY A 574 -6.44 23.42 -8.18
C GLY A 574 -5.63 24.43 -7.33
N SER A 575 -5.39 25.63 -7.87
CA SER A 575 -4.70 26.69 -7.13
C SER A 575 -5.64 27.44 -6.19
N PHE A 576 -5.13 27.99 -5.07
CA PHE A 576 -5.99 28.65 -4.08
C PHE A 576 -6.85 29.77 -4.69
N ALA A 577 -6.30 30.52 -5.65
CA ALA A 577 -6.95 31.69 -6.23
C ALA A 577 -8.05 31.34 -7.25
N ARG A 578 -7.94 30.19 -7.94
CA ARG A 578 -8.81 29.85 -9.08
C ARG A 578 -9.55 28.52 -8.93
N ARG A 579 -9.25 27.73 -7.90
CA ARG A 579 -9.91 26.44 -7.65
C ARG A 579 -11.43 26.61 -7.51
N GLY A 580 -12.17 25.69 -8.12
CA GLY A 580 -13.62 25.54 -7.98
C GLY A 580 -13.97 24.27 -7.20
N GLY A 581 -13.18 23.97 -6.17
CA GLY A 581 -13.21 22.74 -5.38
C GLY A 581 -12.31 21.64 -5.92
N HIS A 582 -11.98 20.68 -5.05
CA HIS A 582 -11.15 19.52 -5.41
C HIS A 582 -11.99 18.45 -6.12
N LYS A 583 -11.35 17.71 -7.04
CA LYS A 583 -12.04 16.77 -7.92
C LYS A 583 -11.22 15.51 -8.15
N ASN A 584 -11.84 14.33 -8.07
CA ASN A 584 -11.20 13.08 -8.44
C ASN A 584 -11.35 12.84 -9.93
N VAL A 585 -10.23 12.72 -10.66
CA VAL A 585 -10.20 12.42 -12.09
C VAL A 585 -9.93 10.93 -12.26
N ILE A 586 -10.80 10.23 -12.98
CA ILE A 586 -10.69 8.78 -13.20
C ILE A 586 -10.66 8.49 -14.69
N TYR A 587 -9.57 7.89 -15.16
CA TYR A 587 -9.41 7.48 -16.54
C TYR A 587 -9.84 6.03 -16.77
N LEU A 588 -10.39 5.78 -17.96
CA LEU A 588 -10.62 4.43 -18.45
C LEU A 588 -9.31 3.70 -18.79
N ASN A 589 -8.39 4.42 -19.43
CA ASN A 589 -7.21 3.86 -20.06
C ASN A 589 -5.94 4.32 -19.33
N ARG A 590 -4.97 3.42 -19.23
CA ARG A 590 -3.62 3.71 -18.77
C ARG A 590 -2.94 4.74 -19.68
N GLY A 591 -1.90 5.41 -19.17
CA GLY A 591 -0.99 6.24 -19.96
C GLY A 591 -1.50 7.66 -20.19
N ASN A 592 -2.69 7.99 -19.70
CA ASN A 592 -3.09 9.40 -19.61
C ASN A 592 -2.26 10.10 -18.52
N PRO A 593 -1.83 11.34 -18.74
CA PRO A 593 -1.04 12.08 -17.76
C PRO A 593 -1.90 12.52 -16.58
N CYS A 594 -1.25 12.75 -15.45
CA CYS A 594 -1.82 13.54 -14.37
C CYS A 594 -1.74 15.02 -14.78
N TYR A 595 -2.81 15.78 -14.57
CA TYR A 595 -2.85 17.21 -14.86
C TYR A 595 -3.04 17.99 -13.56
N GLU A 596 -2.12 18.90 -13.26
CA GLU A 596 -2.20 19.84 -12.14
C GLU A 596 -2.52 21.24 -12.67
N GLU A 597 -3.74 21.40 -13.17
CA GLU A 597 -4.24 22.70 -13.64
C GLU A 597 -4.66 23.61 -12.48
N ASP A 598 -4.75 24.91 -12.70
CA ASP A 598 -5.13 25.87 -11.66
C ASP A 598 -6.64 25.94 -11.43
N ALA A 599 -7.42 25.82 -12.50
CA ALA A 599 -8.86 26.02 -12.53
C ALA A 599 -9.59 24.81 -13.16
N PRO A 600 -10.83 24.52 -12.75
CA PRO A 600 -11.64 23.45 -13.36
C PRO A 600 -11.77 23.55 -14.89
N GLU A 601 -11.92 24.76 -15.42
CA GLU A 601 -12.12 25.00 -16.85
C GLU A 601 -10.89 24.58 -17.68
N ASP A 602 -9.70 24.82 -17.13
CA ASP A 602 -8.43 24.39 -17.71
C ASP A 602 -8.28 22.86 -17.66
N LEU A 603 -8.64 22.25 -16.53
CA LEU A 603 -8.71 20.80 -16.38
C LEU A 603 -9.63 20.17 -17.44
N PHE A 604 -10.86 20.68 -17.61
CA PHE A 604 -11.80 20.13 -18.59
C PHE A 604 -11.31 20.31 -20.03
N ARG A 605 -10.54 21.37 -20.31
CA ARG A 605 -9.95 21.60 -21.63
C ARG A 605 -8.92 20.53 -21.97
N VAL A 606 -8.03 20.17 -21.04
CA VAL A 606 -7.01 19.12 -21.27
C VAL A 606 -7.59 17.71 -21.27
N LEU A 607 -8.74 17.51 -20.62
CA LEU A 607 -9.45 16.23 -20.59
C LEU A 607 -10.34 15.96 -21.81
N ARG A 608 -10.53 16.93 -22.73
CA ARG A 608 -11.49 16.86 -23.84
C ARG A 608 -11.41 15.57 -24.67
N ASP A 609 -10.19 15.13 -24.98
CA ASP A 609 -9.94 13.95 -25.81
C ASP A 609 -9.70 12.68 -24.97
N LYS A 610 -9.94 12.76 -23.66
CA LYS A 610 -9.69 11.68 -22.71
C LYS A 610 -10.99 11.01 -22.30
N LYS A 611 -10.95 9.68 -22.20
CA LYS A 611 -12.05 8.91 -21.62
C LYS A 611 -11.94 8.97 -20.10
N ALA A 612 -12.46 10.05 -19.51
CA ALA A 612 -12.43 10.31 -18.07
C ALA A 612 -13.83 10.55 -17.47
N VAL A 613 -13.92 10.41 -16.14
CA VAL A 613 -14.98 10.97 -15.28
C VAL A 613 -14.31 11.86 -14.25
N VAL A 614 -14.94 12.98 -13.92
CA VAL A 614 -14.47 13.90 -12.88
C VAL A 614 -15.51 13.97 -11.77
N ILE A 615 -15.08 13.80 -10.52
CA ILE A 615 -15.98 13.68 -9.37
C ILE A 615 -15.66 14.78 -8.36
N PRO A 616 -16.48 15.84 -8.25
CA PRO A 616 -16.38 16.79 -7.14
C PRO A 616 -16.70 16.08 -5.82
N HIS A 617 -15.86 16.30 -4.79
CA HIS A 617 -15.95 15.51 -3.55
C HIS A 617 -15.96 16.33 -2.25
N GLN A 618 -15.40 17.54 -2.26
CA GLN A 618 -15.46 18.48 -1.14
C GLN A 618 -16.56 19.50 -1.43
N LEU A 619 -17.83 19.08 -1.36
CA LEU A 619 -18.92 19.93 -1.85
C LEU A 619 -19.02 21.22 -1.03
N ALA A 620 -19.16 21.12 0.29
CA ALA A 620 -19.31 22.28 1.19
C ALA A 620 -18.11 22.50 2.14
N ASP A 621 -16.93 21.95 1.84
CA ASP A 621 -15.75 22.01 2.73
C ASP A 621 -14.90 23.28 2.53
N GLY A 622 -15.28 24.34 3.25
CA GLY A 622 -14.42 25.51 3.46
C GLY A 622 -13.90 26.14 2.15
N PRO A 623 -12.59 26.45 2.04
CA PRO A 623 -11.98 27.01 0.83
C PRO A 623 -11.93 26.07 -0.37
N SER A 624 -12.20 24.78 -0.17
CA SER A 624 -12.22 23.75 -1.22
C SER A 624 -13.64 23.35 -1.63
N ALA A 625 -14.65 24.12 -1.21
CA ALA A 625 -16.03 23.93 -1.61
C ALA A 625 -16.20 23.98 -3.15
N THR A 626 -17.05 23.10 -3.68
CA THR A 626 -17.27 22.95 -5.12
C THR A 626 -18.06 24.14 -5.68
N ASP A 627 -17.45 24.87 -6.61
CA ASP A 627 -18.14 25.96 -7.28
C ASP A 627 -19.06 25.43 -8.38
N TRP A 628 -20.35 25.30 -8.06
CA TRP A 628 -21.36 24.81 -9.00
C TRP A 628 -21.57 25.70 -10.22
N ALA A 629 -21.14 26.98 -10.19
CA ALA A 629 -21.16 27.82 -11.39
C ALA A 629 -20.16 27.37 -12.46
N LYS A 630 -19.14 26.59 -12.05
CA LYS A 630 -18.10 26.02 -12.92
C LYS A 630 -18.37 24.57 -13.30
N TRP A 631 -19.56 24.06 -13.00
CA TRP A 631 -19.94 22.68 -13.27
C TRP A 631 -19.85 22.35 -14.76
N ASN A 632 -19.22 21.23 -15.09
CA ASN A 632 -19.12 20.73 -16.45
C ASN A 632 -19.92 19.44 -16.62
N SER A 633 -21.04 19.53 -17.34
CA SER A 633 -21.97 18.42 -17.54
C SER A 633 -21.42 17.26 -18.37
N GLN A 634 -20.30 17.42 -19.08
CA GLN A 634 -19.64 16.34 -19.82
C GLN A 634 -18.81 15.44 -18.90
N PHE A 635 -18.07 16.04 -17.96
CA PHE A 635 -17.13 15.32 -17.10
C PHE A 635 -17.68 15.04 -15.70
N GLU A 636 -18.41 15.99 -15.13
CA GLU A 636 -18.92 15.95 -13.76
C GLU A 636 -20.34 15.40 -13.72
N ARG A 637 -20.43 14.09 -13.68
CA ARG A 637 -21.71 13.36 -13.74
C ARG A 637 -22.19 12.92 -12.36
N VAL A 638 -21.28 12.65 -11.42
CA VAL A 638 -21.58 12.24 -10.05
C VAL A 638 -20.75 13.03 -9.05
N ALA A 639 -21.26 13.21 -7.84
CA ALA A 639 -20.57 13.86 -6.72
C ALA A 639 -20.50 12.95 -5.49
N GLU A 640 -19.49 13.13 -4.64
CA GLU A 640 -19.44 12.45 -3.35
C GLU A 640 -20.38 13.15 -2.35
N ILE A 641 -21.53 12.53 -2.10
CA ILE A 641 -22.49 13.01 -1.11
C ILE A 641 -22.02 12.71 0.32
N PHE A 642 -21.16 11.73 0.50
CA PHE A 642 -20.62 11.33 1.80
C PHE A 642 -19.16 10.90 1.70
N GLN A 643 -18.38 11.29 2.70
CA GLN A 643 -16.98 10.88 2.90
C GLN A 643 -16.56 11.01 4.38
N ALA A 644 -15.28 10.83 4.71
CA ALA A 644 -14.72 10.95 6.08
C ALA A 644 -15.17 12.18 6.88
N ARG A 645 -15.58 13.25 6.20
CA ARG A 645 -16.06 14.51 6.80
C ARG A 645 -17.54 14.53 7.17
N GLY A 646 -18.37 13.66 6.63
CA GLY A 646 -19.82 13.64 6.82
C GLY A 646 -20.62 13.74 5.51
N CYS A 647 -21.90 14.06 5.64
CA CYS A 647 -22.88 14.11 4.54
C CYS A 647 -23.10 15.53 3.97
N TYR A 648 -22.95 15.68 2.66
CA TYR A 648 -23.17 16.90 1.88
C TYR A 648 -24.55 16.99 1.21
N GLU A 649 -25.54 16.22 1.66
CA GLU A 649 -26.89 16.24 1.07
C GLU A 649 -27.56 17.62 1.20
N PHE A 650 -27.64 18.15 2.42
CA PHE A 650 -28.12 19.51 2.72
C PHE A 650 -27.49 20.05 4.00
N PHE A 651 -27.62 21.36 4.23
CA PHE A 651 -27.11 21.99 5.45
C PHE A 651 -27.79 21.42 6.71
N GLY A 652 -27.04 20.67 7.52
CA GLY A 652 -27.56 19.97 8.70
C GLY A 652 -27.99 18.52 8.46
N ALA A 653 -27.69 17.94 7.30
CA ALA A 653 -27.97 16.54 7.01
C ALA A 653 -27.13 15.61 7.93
N PRO A 654 -27.73 14.57 8.54
CA PRO A 654 -26.98 13.59 9.31
C PRO A 654 -26.30 12.54 8.41
N PRO A 655 -25.10 12.05 8.78
CA PRO A 655 -24.20 12.62 9.80
C PRO A 655 -23.61 13.95 9.31
N GLU A 656 -23.62 14.97 10.17
CA GLU A 656 -23.25 16.33 9.76
C GLU A 656 -21.79 16.43 9.32
N VAL A 657 -21.57 17.26 8.30
CA VAL A 657 -20.22 17.63 7.86
C VAL A 657 -19.47 18.43 8.92
N ARG A 658 -18.17 18.15 9.05
CA ARG A 658 -17.27 18.88 9.96
C ARG A 658 -17.21 20.38 9.68
N VAL A 659 -17.28 20.78 8.40
CA VAL A 659 -17.20 22.18 7.97
C VAL A 659 -18.48 22.56 7.24
N LYS A 660 -19.10 23.66 7.68
CA LYS A 660 -20.46 24.04 7.28
C LYS A 660 -20.46 25.31 6.44
N ARG A 661 -20.40 25.19 5.11
CA ARG A 661 -20.54 26.34 4.19
C ARG A 661 -21.87 26.25 3.41
N LYS A 662 -22.79 27.18 3.67
CA LYS A 662 -24.11 27.24 2.99
C LYS A 662 -23.96 27.56 1.49
N GLY A 663 -24.83 27.01 0.64
CA GLY A 663 -24.90 27.32 -0.80
C GLY A 663 -24.12 26.37 -1.73
N TYR A 664 -23.55 25.30 -1.17
CA TYR A 664 -22.63 24.37 -1.83
C TYR A 664 -23.03 22.90 -1.68
N TYR A 665 -24.07 22.57 -0.91
CA TYR A 665 -24.54 21.19 -0.72
C TYR A 665 -25.21 20.66 -2.00
N LEU A 666 -25.48 19.35 -2.04
CA LEU A 666 -26.17 18.73 -3.16
C LEU A 666 -27.52 19.41 -3.43
N TRP A 667 -28.31 19.71 -2.39
CA TRP A 667 -29.58 20.44 -2.55
C TRP A 667 -29.40 21.81 -3.20
N ASP A 668 -28.34 22.55 -2.84
CA ASP A 668 -28.03 23.85 -3.44
C ASP A 668 -27.65 23.71 -4.92
N ALA A 669 -26.98 22.61 -5.30
CA ALA A 669 -26.63 22.30 -6.68
C ALA A 669 -27.86 21.96 -7.52
N LEU A 670 -28.71 21.06 -7.01
CA LEU A 670 -29.93 20.62 -7.69
C LEU A 670 -30.93 21.77 -7.89
N GLU A 671 -31.03 22.70 -6.94
CA GLU A 671 -31.85 23.92 -7.07
C GLU A 671 -31.36 24.84 -8.20
N LYS A 672 -30.04 24.86 -8.46
CA LYS A 672 -29.42 25.60 -9.57
C LYS A 672 -29.52 24.87 -10.92
N GLY A 673 -30.21 23.72 -10.98
CA GLY A 673 -30.37 22.93 -12.21
C GLY A 673 -29.16 22.06 -12.56
N VAL A 674 -28.24 21.83 -11.61
CA VAL A 674 -27.09 20.93 -11.82
C VAL A 674 -27.58 19.48 -11.88
N GLY A 675 -27.47 18.83 -13.04
CA GLY A 675 -27.89 17.45 -13.27
C GLY A 675 -26.84 16.43 -12.83
N ILE A 676 -26.59 16.31 -11.53
CA ILE A 676 -25.55 15.45 -10.96
C ILE A 676 -26.12 14.27 -10.17
N GLY A 677 -25.52 13.09 -10.33
CA GLY A 677 -25.78 11.90 -9.52
C GLY A 677 -24.90 11.86 -8.27
N VAL A 678 -24.98 10.78 -7.50
CA VAL A 678 -24.26 10.66 -6.22
C VAL A 678 -23.56 9.32 -6.04
N ILE A 679 -22.48 9.38 -5.27
CA ILE A 679 -21.73 8.25 -4.71
C ILE A 679 -21.25 8.60 -3.29
N ALA A 680 -20.66 7.65 -2.57
CA ALA A 680 -19.94 7.88 -1.33
C ALA A 680 -18.55 7.23 -1.45
N SER A 681 -17.50 7.93 -1.03
CA SER A 681 -16.11 7.43 -1.12
C SER A 681 -15.34 7.82 0.14
N SER A 682 -14.25 7.13 0.46
CA SER A 682 -13.73 7.23 1.83
C SER A 682 -13.01 8.54 2.14
N ASP A 683 -12.26 9.12 1.19
CA ASP A 683 -11.22 10.14 1.42
C ASP A 683 -10.16 9.55 2.39
N HIS A 684 -9.38 10.37 3.10
CA HIS A 684 -8.36 9.92 4.05
C HIS A 684 -8.92 9.38 5.37
N GLY A 685 -8.22 8.38 5.92
CA GLY A 685 -8.41 7.85 7.27
C GLY A 685 -9.73 7.14 7.55
N LEU A 686 -10.66 7.08 6.60
CA LEU A 686 -11.90 6.31 6.71
C LEU A 686 -11.72 4.92 6.08
N VAL A 687 -12.09 3.89 6.84
CA VAL A 687 -12.14 2.50 6.36
C VAL A 687 -13.55 1.96 6.60
N HIS A 688 -14.09 1.17 5.67
CA HIS A 688 -15.38 0.48 5.80
C HIS A 688 -16.60 1.35 6.17
N SER A 689 -16.79 2.50 5.54
CA SER A 689 -17.99 3.32 5.80
C SER A 689 -18.41 4.22 4.65
N ALA A 690 -17.92 3.98 3.44
CA ALA A 690 -18.27 4.75 2.25
C ALA A 690 -18.11 3.86 1.03
N TYR A 691 -19.17 3.74 0.24
CA TYR A 691 -19.25 2.88 -0.92
C TYR A 691 -19.87 3.62 -2.10
N ALA A 692 -19.13 3.64 -3.20
CA ALA A 692 -19.63 4.04 -4.51
C ALA A 692 -20.29 2.82 -5.12
N ALA A 693 -21.62 2.80 -5.12
CA ALA A 693 -22.40 1.69 -5.65
C ALA A 693 -22.87 2.02 -7.07
N VAL A 694 -22.64 1.12 -8.03
CA VAL A 694 -22.98 1.33 -9.45
C VAL A 694 -23.74 0.14 -10.04
N TYR A 695 -24.70 0.43 -10.93
CA TYR A 695 -25.37 -0.57 -11.75
C TYR A 695 -24.73 -0.62 -13.14
N ALA A 696 -23.97 -1.67 -13.39
CA ALA A 696 -23.24 -1.90 -14.63
C ALA A 696 -23.63 -3.24 -15.26
N ASP A 697 -23.60 -3.31 -16.58
CA ASP A 697 -23.96 -4.52 -17.36
C ASP A 697 -22.88 -5.61 -17.24
N GLU A 698 -21.61 -5.21 -17.32
CA GLU A 698 -20.47 -6.11 -17.27
C GLU A 698 -19.52 -5.79 -16.12
N PHE A 699 -18.74 -6.80 -15.71
CA PHE A 699 -17.65 -6.62 -14.76
C PHE A 699 -16.42 -6.10 -15.50
N SER A 700 -16.44 -4.81 -15.86
CA SER A 700 -15.37 -4.16 -16.61
C SER A 700 -15.16 -2.71 -16.19
N ARG A 701 -13.93 -2.19 -16.34
CA ARG A 701 -13.64 -0.76 -16.10
C ARG A 701 -14.53 0.15 -16.95
N GLN A 702 -14.80 -0.26 -18.20
CA GLN A 702 -15.65 0.46 -19.14
C GLN A 702 -17.08 0.58 -18.61
N SER A 703 -17.67 -0.53 -18.18
CA SER A 703 -19.05 -0.55 -17.69
C SER A 703 -19.22 0.19 -16.37
N VAL A 704 -18.22 0.12 -15.47
CA VAL A 704 -18.20 0.92 -14.23
C VAL A 704 -18.13 2.42 -14.53
N LEU A 705 -17.21 2.86 -15.40
CA LEU A 705 -17.12 4.28 -15.78
C LEU A 705 -18.39 4.76 -16.51
N GLU A 706 -18.98 3.92 -17.34
CA GLU A 706 -20.24 4.24 -18.02
C GLU A 706 -21.41 4.36 -17.03
N ALA A 707 -21.46 3.50 -16.01
CA ALA A 707 -22.46 3.61 -14.94
C ALA A 707 -22.32 4.93 -14.17
N LEU A 708 -21.09 5.34 -13.83
CA LEU A 708 -20.82 6.65 -13.21
C LEU A 708 -21.25 7.80 -14.13
N ARG A 709 -20.91 7.75 -15.43
CA ARG A 709 -21.30 8.80 -16.39
C ARG A 709 -22.81 8.94 -16.57
N SER A 710 -23.48 7.79 -16.59
CA SER A 710 -24.93 7.69 -16.71
C SER A 710 -25.65 7.91 -15.37
N ARG A 711 -24.94 8.19 -14.27
CA ARG A 711 -25.51 8.38 -12.93
C ARG A 711 -26.30 7.17 -12.42
N ARG A 712 -26.02 5.97 -12.96
CA ARG A 712 -26.58 4.69 -12.48
C ARG A 712 -25.87 4.28 -11.19
N SER A 713 -25.86 5.17 -10.21
CA SER A 713 -25.09 5.05 -8.99
C SER A 713 -25.84 5.55 -7.77
N PHE A 714 -25.41 5.08 -6.60
CA PHE A 714 -25.82 5.61 -5.31
C PHE A 714 -24.64 5.60 -4.34
N GLY A 715 -24.70 6.47 -3.33
CA GLY A 715 -23.74 6.48 -2.23
C GLY A 715 -24.32 5.73 -1.04
N ALA A 716 -23.49 4.96 -0.34
CA ALA A 716 -23.90 4.28 0.88
C ALA A 716 -22.75 4.22 1.90
N THR A 717 -23.09 4.11 3.18
CA THR A 717 -22.11 3.90 4.27
C THR A 717 -22.00 2.43 4.68
N GLU A 718 -22.82 1.57 4.09
CA GLU A 718 -22.78 0.11 4.15
C GLU A 718 -23.16 -0.47 2.78
N THR A 719 -22.93 -1.77 2.57
CA THR A 719 -23.25 -2.48 1.30
C THR A 719 -24.76 -2.73 1.13
N MET A 720 -25.55 -1.65 1.13
CA MET A 720 -27.01 -1.65 0.95
C MET A 720 -27.40 -1.71 -0.52
N VAL A 721 -28.63 -2.13 -0.82
CA VAL A 721 -29.23 -2.08 -2.15
C VAL A 721 -30.28 -0.98 -2.22
N ILE A 722 -30.22 -0.12 -3.24
CA ILE A 722 -31.33 0.76 -3.64
C ILE A 722 -31.69 0.48 -5.09
N ASP A 723 -32.88 -0.08 -5.29
CA ASP A 723 -33.49 -0.29 -6.59
C ASP A 723 -34.63 0.74 -6.75
N PHE A 724 -34.39 1.76 -7.58
CA PHE A 724 -35.27 2.90 -7.75
C PHE A 724 -35.58 3.10 -9.23
N ARG A 725 -36.84 2.92 -9.61
CA ARG A 725 -37.29 2.90 -11.02
C ARG A 725 -38.56 3.68 -11.26
N LEU A 726 -38.73 4.15 -12.50
CA LEU A 726 -39.97 4.68 -13.05
C LEU A 726 -40.24 3.93 -14.37
N GLY A 727 -41.14 2.95 -14.36
CA GLY A 727 -41.37 2.08 -15.52
C GLY A 727 -40.08 1.36 -15.94
N GLU A 728 -39.65 1.58 -17.17
CA GLU A 728 -38.40 1.05 -17.75
C GLU A 728 -37.20 2.00 -17.59
N HIS A 729 -37.29 2.97 -16.68
CA HIS A 729 -36.19 3.90 -16.36
C HIS A 729 -35.62 3.61 -14.98
N LEU A 730 -34.30 3.63 -14.89
CA LEU A 730 -33.54 3.46 -13.66
C LEU A 730 -33.10 4.81 -13.08
N LEU A 731 -32.74 4.83 -11.79
CA LEU A 731 -32.05 5.96 -11.16
C LEU A 731 -30.91 6.51 -12.04
N GLY A 732 -30.77 7.84 -12.08
CA GLY A 732 -29.81 8.56 -12.91
C GLY A 732 -30.37 9.11 -14.24
N GLU A 733 -31.53 8.61 -14.67
CA GLU A 733 -32.16 8.96 -15.96
C GLU A 733 -33.03 10.23 -15.93
N GLU A 734 -33.20 10.82 -17.11
CA GLU A 734 -34.10 11.94 -17.38
C GLU A 734 -35.28 11.43 -18.22
N VAL A 735 -36.50 11.57 -17.70
CA VAL A 735 -37.71 10.90 -18.20
C VAL A 735 -38.78 11.92 -18.57
N ARG A 736 -39.51 11.66 -19.67
CA ARG A 736 -40.70 12.42 -20.05
C ARG A 736 -41.91 11.50 -20.03
N THR A 737 -42.92 11.82 -19.23
CA THR A 737 -44.15 11.01 -19.08
C THR A 737 -45.41 11.85 -19.30
N GLY A 738 -46.46 11.26 -19.88
CA GLY A 738 -47.80 11.89 -19.93
C GLY A 738 -48.61 11.66 -18.65
N GLU A 739 -48.35 10.55 -17.97
CA GLU A 739 -49.03 10.17 -16.74
C GLU A 739 -48.28 10.68 -15.50
N PRO A 740 -48.98 10.85 -14.35
CA PRO A 740 -48.33 11.04 -13.06
C PRO A 740 -47.23 10.00 -12.82
N PRO A 741 -46.02 10.39 -12.42
CA PRO A 741 -44.91 9.44 -12.29
C PRO A 741 -45.15 8.47 -11.13
N THR A 742 -45.13 7.17 -11.44
CA THR A 742 -45.20 6.09 -10.47
C THR A 742 -43.83 5.41 -10.36
N PHE A 743 -43.27 5.47 -9.16
CA PHE A 743 -41.98 4.89 -8.82
C PHE A 743 -42.16 3.52 -8.18
N GLN A 744 -41.27 2.59 -8.52
CA GLN A 744 -41.06 1.33 -7.80
C GLN A 744 -39.75 1.42 -7.04
N ILE A 745 -39.81 1.18 -5.73
CA ILE A 745 -38.67 1.29 -4.83
C ILE A 745 -38.49 -0.05 -4.11
N THR A 746 -37.27 -0.59 -4.12
CA THR A 746 -36.84 -1.66 -3.22
C THR A 746 -35.55 -1.24 -2.54
N VAL A 747 -35.51 -1.36 -1.21
CA VAL A 747 -34.32 -1.10 -0.40
C VAL A 747 -33.99 -2.34 0.41
N ARG A 748 -32.72 -2.76 0.42
CA ARG A 748 -32.20 -3.82 1.30
C ARG A 748 -31.05 -3.30 2.13
N GLY A 749 -31.21 -3.32 3.44
CA GLY A 749 -30.18 -2.95 4.41
C GLY A 749 -29.34 -4.16 4.82
N THR A 750 -28.16 -3.91 5.39
CA THR A 750 -27.35 -4.93 6.05
C THR A 750 -27.75 -5.13 7.52
N ALA A 751 -28.69 -4.31 8.01
CA ALA A 751 -29.40 -4.37 9.28
C ALA A 751 -30.81 -3.78 9.08
N PRO A 752 -31.72 -3.87 10.08
CA PRO A 752 -33.08 -3.35 9.94
C PRO A 752 -33.14 -1.86 9.54
N LEU A 753 -34.00 -1.55 8.58
CA LEU A 753 -34.24 -0.21 8.06
C LEU A 753 -35.09 0.58 9.07
N LYS A 754 -34.53 1.69 9.55
CA LYS A 754 -35.20 2.66 10.40
C LYS A 754 -36.21 3.48 9.60
N GLN A 755 -35.79 3.98 8.44
CA GLN A 755 -36.65 4.77 7.56
C GLN A 755 -36.19 4.73 6.10
N VAL A 756 -37.14 4.84 5.18
CA VAL A 756 -36.92 5.06 3.75
C VAL A 756 -37.75 6.27 3.33
N GLN A 757 -37.13 7.23 2.63
CA GLN A 757 -37.76 8.50 2.28
C GLN A 757 -37.59 8.79 0.79
N ILE A 758 -38.62 9.42 0.20
CA ILE A 758 -38.57 9.99 -1.14
C ILE A 758 -38.43 11.50 -1.01
N VAL A 759 -37.45 12.06 -1.71
CA VAL A 759 -37.20 13.49 -1.77
C VAL A 759 -37.57 13.99 -3.17
N LYS A 760 -38.47 14.97 -3.25
CA LYS A 760 -38.86 15.69 -4.47
C LYS A 760 -38.46 17.14 -4.32
N ASN A 761 -37.66 17.69 -5.24
CA ASN A 761 -37.30 19.11 -5.26
C ASN A 761 -36.88 19.66 -3.87
N ASN A 762 -35.89 19.01 -3.23
CA ASN A 762 -35.39 19.34 -1.89
C ASN A 762 -36.46 19.28 -0.77
N ARG A 763 -37.52 18.48 -0.93
CA ARG A 763 -38.55 18.26 0.09
C ARG A 763 -38.83 16.77 0.27
N PHE A 764 -38.93 16.34 1.52
CA PHE A 764 -39.38 14.98 1.84
C PHE A 764 -40.88 14.87 1.56
N VAL A 765 -41.26 14.07 0.56
CA VAL A 765 -42.67 13.91 0.14
C VAL A 765 -43.28 12.57 0.55
N TYR A 766 -42.45 11.61 0.93
CA TYR A 766 -42.89 10.33 1.47
C TYR A 766 -41.87 9.80 2.47
N THR A 767 -42.33 9.17 3.54
CA THR A 767 -41.50 8.48 4.55
C THR A 767 -42.22 7.22 5.00
N THR A 768 -41.50 6.12 5.06
CA THR A 768 -41.96 4.86 5.66
C THR A 768 -40.92 4.36 6.67
N GLN A 769 -41.37 3.61 7.68
CA GLN A 769 -40.55 3.02 8.74
C GLN A 769 -40.72 1.50 8.74
N PRO A 770 -40.02 0.78 7.84
CA PRO A 770 -40.30 -0.64 7.62
C PRO A 770 -39.95 -1.53 8.81
N ASN A 771 -38.94 -1.16 9.61
CA ASN A 771 -38.38 -1.92 10.74
C ASN A 771 -37.88 -3.34 10.40
N GLY A 772 -37.88 -3.74 9.12
CA GLY A 772 -37.28 -4.96 8.59
C GLY A 772 -36.00 -4.68 7.79
N ALA A 773 -35.25 -5.73 7.43
CA ALA A 773 -34.02 -5.60 6.63
C ALA A 773 -34.27 -5.23 5.15
N GLN A 774 -35.50 -5.34 4.67
CA GLN A 774 -35.90 -4.97 3.31
C GLN A 774 -37.26 -4.28 3.32
N CYS A 775 -37.49 -3.36 2.39
CA CYS A 775 -38.84 -2.94 2.01
C CYS A 775 -38.98 -2.75 0.49
N THR A 776 -40.19 -3.00 -0.01
CA THR A 776 -40.57 -2.76 -1.40
C THR A 776 -41.92 -2.05 -1.41
N PHE A 777 -42.05 -0.95 -2.15
CA PHE A 777 -43.29 -0.20 -2.26
C PHE A 777 -43.37 0.59 -3.57
N ARG A 778 -44.56 1.11 -3.86
CA ARG A 778 -44.81 2.03 -4.97
C ARG A 778 -45.21 3.40 -4.45
N TYR A 779 -44.80 4.46 -5.14
CA TYR A 779 -45.20 5.83 -4.85
C TYR A 779 -45.58 6.53 -6.15
N THR A 780 -46.75 7.14 -6.19
CA THR A 780 -47.22 7.94 -7.33
C THR A 780 -47.30 9.40 -6.90
N ASP A 781 -46.65 10.29 -7.64
CA ASP A 781 -46.79 11.73 -7.41
C ASP A 781 -47.95 12.28 -8.26
N THR A 782 -49.10 12.43 -7.62
CA THR A 782 -50.30 13.00 -8.24
C THR A 782 -50.28 14.53 -8.33
N GLU A 783 -49.30 15.20 -7.71
CA GLU A 783 -49.23 16.66 -7.61
C GLU A 783 -48.36 17.31 -8.69
N LEU A 784 -47.45 16.58 -9.32
CA LEU A 784 -46.65 17.11 -10.43
C LEU A 784 -47.58 17.38 -11.62
N ALA A 785 -47.88 18.63 -11.97
CA ALA A 785 -48.83 18.99 -13.05
C ALA A 785 -48.23 18.91 -14.46
N PRO A 786 -49.04 18.75 -15.53
CA PRO A 786 -48.58 18.82 -16.92
C PRO A 786 -47.75 20.08 -17.20
N GLY A 787 -46.67 19.93 -17.97
CA GLY A 787 -45.70 21.00 -18.23
C GLY A 787 -44.65 21.24 -17.13
N GLN A 788 -44.82 20.67 -15.93
CA GLN A 788 -43.86 20.83 -14.84
C GLN A 788 -42.72 19.81 -14.90
N SER A 789 -41.63 20.12 -14.17
CA SER A 789 -40.49 19.22 -13.99
C SER A 789 -40.16 19.08 -12.50
N ALA A 790 -39.70 17.90 -12.10
CA ALA A 790 -39.23 17.62 -10.76
C ALA A 790 -38.14 16.54 -10.80
N TYR A 791 -37.29 16.52 -9.79
CA TYR A 791 -36.38 15.40 -9.56
C TYR A 791 -36.76 14.66 -8.28
N TYR A 792 -36.54 13.35 -8.29
CA TYR A 792 -36.88 12.45 -7.19
C TYR A 792 -35.66 11.60 -6.87
N TYR A 793 -35.30 11.47 -5.59
CA TYR A 793 -34.32 10.48 -5.16
C TYR A 793 -34.77 9.80 -3.87
N VAL A 794 -34.18 8.64 -3.60
CA VAL A 794 -34.46 7.83 -2.42
C VAL A 794 -33.29 7.95 -1.45
N ARG A 795 -33.59 8.11 -0.17
CA ARG A 795 -32.62 7.91 0.92
C ARG A 795 -33.15 6.91 1.93
N CYS A 796 -32.24 6.22 2.61
CA CYS A 796 -32.61 5.33 3.71
C CYS A 796 -31.62 5.41 4.87
N GLN A 797 -32.12 5.06 6.05
CA GLN A 797 -31.35 4.93 7.28
C GLN A 797 -31.60 3.56 7.90
N GLN A 798 -30.55 2.88 8.34
CA GLN A 798 -30.62 1.68 9.18
C GLN A 798 -30.63 2.03 10.68
N ASN A 799 -31.06 1.09 11.53
CA ASN A 799 -31.08 1.27 12.99
C ASN A 799 -29.69 1.46 13.62
N ASP A 800 -28.63 1.00 12.95
CA ASP A 800 -27.22 1.19 13.32
C ASP A 800 -26.62 2.50 12.79
N ASN A 801 -27.46 3.43 12.31
CA ASN A 801 -27.09 4.74 11.76
C ASN A 801 -26.28 4.70 10.46
N GLN A 802 -26.38 3.61 9.70
CA GLN A 802 -25.86 3.54 8.33
C GLN A 802 -26.87 4.16 7.35
N TRP A 803 -26.38 4.82 6.30
CA TRP A 803 -27.16 5.62 5.35
C TRP A 803 -26.89 5.26 3.91
N ALA A 804 -27.87 5.45 3.04
CA ALA A 804 -27.68 5.42 1.60
C ALA A 804 -28.57 6.46 0.88
N TRP A 805 -28.10 6.93 -0.28
CA TRP A 805 -28.71 7.98 -1.09
C TRP A 805 -28.58 7.64 -2.58
N SER A 806 -29.70 7.52 -3.29
CA SER A 806 -29.71 7.27 -4.73
C SER A 806 -29.38 8.52 -5.53
N SER A 807 -28.85 8.34 -6.75
CA SER A 807 -28.99 9.37 -7.78
C SER A 807 -30.47 9.62 -8.08
N ALA A 808 -30.79 10.81 -8.56
CA ALA A 808 -32.16 11.19 -8.85
C ALA A 808 -32.67 10.60 -10.19
N ILE A 809 -33.99 10.53 -10.32
CA ILE A 809 -34.69 10.47 -11.62
C ILE A 809 -35.28 11.87 -11.84
N TRP A 810 -34.95 12.49 -12.97
CA TRP A 810 -35.52 13.77 -13.37
C TRP A 810 -36.73 13.52 -14.26
N VAL A 811 -37.89 14.04 -13.90
CA VAL A 811 -39.15 13.81 -14.60
C VAL A 811 -39.68 15.13 -15.14
N LYS A 812 -40.05 15.14 -16.43
CA LYS A 812 -40.86 16.19 -17.05
C LYS A 812 -42.23 15.63 -17.40
N ARG A 813 -43.30 16.17 -16.81
CA ARG A 813 -44.68 15.80 -17.14
C ARG A 813 -45.09 16.54 -18.42
N ARG A 814 -45.51 15.80 -19.44
CA ARG A 814 -45.92 16.34 -20.73
C ARG A 814 -47.25 17.07 -20.63
#